data_AF-A0A3D6AZM1-F1
#
_entry.id   AF-A0A3D6AZM1-F1
#
_cell.length_a   1.000
_cell.length_b   1.000
_cell.length_c   1.000
_cell.angle_alpha   90.00
_cell.angle_beta   90.00
_cell.angle_gamma   90.00
#
_symmetry.space_group_name_H-M   'P 1'
#
loop_
_entity.id
_entity.type
_entity.pdbx_description
1 polymer ?
#
loop_
_entity_poly.entity_id
_entity_poly.type
_entity_poly.pdbx_seq_one_letter_code
_entity_poly.pdbx_strand_id
1 'polypeptide(L)'
;MKRASLLTSSLLCSALLIAVPLRKELNEGWQFKQARLSNWYPATVPGVVHTDLINNKIIEDPFFRLNERGMQWIDKEDWIYQTSFQLTPEIMERQNIDLVFKGLDTYADVYLNEKKILETNNMFREWKTNIKAELKPGENILKIYFHSPIKVDIPKWDALPYHYEASNDQSENGGLFDKKVSVFARKAGYHYGWDWGPRLVTSGIWRPVYIEAWDDARLSDVFIRQQEVSKSRASIVGEIEVQSDKEIDEATLTVTDAASGRVMAGKTVSLHKGNNKISLPFIIRNPRLWWSNGLGEQHLYDFRTALTINNETSDIQSTKVGIRSLKIINRPDKDGKTFYVELNGVPVFAKGANYIPQDNFLPRVTPEQYEKTILDAANVNMNMLRIWGGGIYENDLFYELCDRYGILVWQDFMFACSLYPAEGELLENIRQEAIDNVKRLRNHACIALWCGNNECNDAWFNWGWQKRYKAQNPEYEKKIWKQFTDQYYVTLPEVVKEYAPESFYWPSSPFAREDGGSDDHNGDRHYWDVWHGKKPIETYNKERSRFFSEYGFQSFPEFESVKRYAPCEEDWDIYSEVMMSHQRGGMHANQLIETYLLNEYRKPKNFEAFLYMNHVLQGDAIKTAIEAHRRDMPYCMGTLFWQHNDCWPVASWASRDYYGRWKAQHYFARKVYRDILVSPITDEGEVLNIQVVSDRLKSCNGTLQVEVMKLTGEKVNSYKRNIKIDANSSQTVFSVPLGEALKNTPKEDVFVHAVLLTDKGKNSYANNYFLVKQKEVNYPKAAITSSIEPIEGGFELTLNSDNFARAVFIIIGDVDSSFSDNYFDILPGGSVKVNVYTDLPQPAFKKQLKVISLSDEY
;
A
#
# COMPACT_ATOMS: atom_id res chain seq x y z
N MET A 1 55.43 -3.31 -22.03
CA MET A 1 56.43 -3.31 -20.94
C MET A 1 55.74 -3.71 -19.64
N LYS A 2 56.42 -4.58 -18.90
CA LYS A 2 56.04 -5.36 -17.70
C LYS A 2 55.26 -4.66 -16.56
N ARG A 3 54.31 -5.40 -15.96
CA ARG A 3 54.11 -5.78 -14.52
C ARG A 3 52.62 -6.15 -14.35
N ALA A 4 52.14 -7.36 -14.06
CA ALA A 4 52.54 -8.43 -13.13
C ALA A 4 52.65 -7.95 -11.68
N SER A 5 51.61 -8.20 -10.87
CA SER A 5 51.64 -9.03 -9.63
C SER A 5 50.48 -8.74 -8.66
N LEU A 6 50.07 -9.81 -7.96
CA LEU A 6 49.26 -9.90 -6.72
C LEU A 6 47.74 -9.96 -6.84
N LEU A 7 47.24 -11.16 -7.13
CA LEU A 7 45.98 -11.67 -6.59
C LEU A 7 46.29 -13.00 -5.88
N THR A 8 46.48 -12.92 -4.56
CA THR A 8 46.55 -14.08 -3.67
C THR A 8 45.63 -13.84 -2.47
N SER A 9 44.82 -14.87 -2.21
CA SER A 9 44.11 -15.20 -0.98
C SER A 9 43.01 -14.26 -0.46
N SER A 10 41.76 -14.69 -0.67
CA SER A 10 40.88 -15.03 0.45
C SER A 10 39.74 -15.94 -0.05
N LEU A 11 40.01 -17.24 -0.17
CA LEU A 11 38.98 -18.26 -0.03
C LEU A 11 38.55 -18.21 1.44
N LEU A 12 37.56 -17.38 1.76
CA LEU A 12 36.71 -17.65 2.92
C LEU A 12 35.80 -18.80 2.50
N CYS A 13 36.09 -19.98 3.02
CA CYS A 13 35.09 -21.04 3.12
C CYS A 13 33.90 -20.50 3.90
N SER A 14 32.90 -19.99 3.19
CA SER A 14 31.52 -19.99 3.66
C SER A 14 31.11 -21.46 3.71
N ALA A 15 31.37 -22.12 4.84
CA ALA A 15 30.65 -23.33 5.17
C ALA A 15 29.17 -22.95 5.20
N LEU A 16 28.45 -23.32 4.13
CA LEU A 16 27.00 -23.40 4.16
C LEU A 16 26.65 -24.38 5.27
N LEU A 17 26.41 -23.85 6.47
CA LEU A 17 25.76 -24.58 7.55
C LEU A 17 24.37 -24.96 7.00
N ILE A 18 24.23 -26.22 6.61
CA ILE A 18 22.94 -26.81 6.25
C ILE A 18 22.05 -26.64 7.48
N ALA A 19 21.04 -25.78 7.39
CA ALA A 19 20.01 -25.65 8.42
C ALA A 19 19.19 -26.95 8.46
N VAL A 20 18.90 -27.48 9.66
CA VAL A 20 18.17 -28.75 9.85
C VAL A 20 16.79 -28.44 10.44
N PRO A 21 15.92 -27.83 9.64
CA PRO A 21 14.92 -28.69 9.03
C PRO A 21 15.13 -28.82 7.52
N LEU A 22 15.04 -30.06 7.02
CA LEU A 22 15.04 -30.31 5.58
C LEU A 22 13.75 -29.76 5.00
N ARG A 23 13.86 -28.95 3.95
CA ARG A 23 12.72 -28.33 3.30
C ARG A 23 12.72 -28.63 1.81
N LYS A 24 11.57 -29.07 1.30
CA LYS A 24 11.31 -29.21 -0.13
C LYS A 24 10.10 -28.38 -0.50
N GLU A 25 10.25 -27.49 -1.48
CA GLU A 25 9.12 -26.78 -2.07
C GLU A 25 8.42 -27.68 -3.09
N LEU A 26 7.08 -27.62 -3.12
CA LEU A 26 6.24 -28.30 -4.11
C LEU A 26 5.69 -27.28 -5.12
N ASN A 27 6.54 -26.83 -6.03
CA ASN A 27 6.25 -25.80 -7.04
C ASN A 27 6.21 -26.32 -8.49
N GLU A 28 6.45 -27.62 -8.71
CA GLU A 28 6.52 -28.23 -10.02
C GLU A 28 5.47 -29.34 -10.23
N GLY A 29 5.23 -29.70 -11.49
CA GLY A 29 4.40 -30.85 -11.88
C GLY A 29 2.90 -30.70 -11.58
N TRP A 30 2.46 -29.50 -11.20
CA TRP A 30 1.06 -29.23 -10.93
C TRP A 30 0.22 -29.23 -12.21
N GLN A 31 -0.96 -29.82 -12.07
CA GLN A 31 -2.02 -29.82 -13.06
C GLN A 31 -3.33 -29.46 -12.37
N PHE A 32 -4.23 -28.82 -13.10
CA PHE A 32 -5.55 -28.48 -12.62
C PHE A 32 -6.65 -28.92 -13.60
N LYS A 33 -7.86 -29.04 -13.07
CA LYS A 33 -9.06 -29.21 -13.88
C LYS A 33 -10.27 -28.66 -13.18
N GLN A 34 -11.29 -28.36 -13.96
CA GLN A 34 -12.64 -28.19 -13.46
C GLN A 34 -13.17 -29.53 -12.93
N ALA A 35 -13.74 -29.56 -11.73
CA ALA A 35 -14.06 -30.80 -11.02
C ALA A 35 -15.01 -31.73 -11.80
N ARG A 36 -16.00 -31.15 -12.50
CA ARG A 36 -16.98 -31.91 -13.31
C ARG A 36 -16.43 -32.44 -14.64
N LEU A 37 -15.22 -32.04 -15.04
CA LEU A 37 -14.60 -32.45 -16.30
C LEU A 37 -13.48 -33.48 -16.08
N SER A 38 -13.07 -34.12 -17.17
CA SER A 38 -12.00 -35.14 -17.19
C SER A 38 -10.63 -34.58 -17.60
N ASN A 39 -10.60 -33.47 -18.34
CA ASN A 39 -9.37 -32.95 -18.95
C ASN A 39 -8.52 -32.23 -17.89
N TRP A 40 -7.26 -32.65 -17.78
CA TRP A 40 -6.25 -31.98 -16.97
C TRP A 40 -5.41 -31.05 -17.82
N TYR A 41 -5.03 -29.93 -17.23
CA TYR A 41 -4.19 -28.92 -17.85
C TYR A 41 -3.02 -28.59 -16.91
N PRO A 42 -1.85 -28.21 -17.44
CA PRO A 42 -0.75 -27.69 -16.61
C PRO A 42 -1.21 -26.51 -15.74
N ALA A 43 -0.68 -26.43 -14.53
CA ALA A 43 -0.96 -25.36 -13.56
C ALA A 43 0.32 -24.83 -12.93
N THR A 44 0.30 -23.57 -12.49
CA THR A 44 1.41 -22.91 -11.79
C THR A 44 1.10 -22.80 -10.31
N VAL A 45 2.08 -23.10 -9.45
CA VAL A 45 1.96 -22.94 -8.00
C VAL A 45 3.24 -22.26 -7.46
N PRO A 46 3.14 -21.11 -6.79
CA PRO A 46 1.92 -20.37 -6.45
C PRO A 46 1.17 -19.85 -7.67
N GLY A 47 -0.16 -19.94 -7.64
CA GLY A 47 -1.02 -19.58 -8.76
C GLY A 47 -2.50 -19.70 -8.44
N VAL A 48 -3.33 -19.25 -9.38
CA VAL A 48 -4.78 -19.29 -9.26
C VAL A 48 -5.44 -19.76 -10.56
N VAL A 49 -6.68 -20.24 -10.45
CA VAL A 49 -7.45 -20.81 -11.55
C VAL A 49 -7.50 -19.89 -12.77
N HIS A 50 -7.74 -18.59 -12.58
CA HIS A 50 -7.82 -17.64 -13.70
C HIS A 50 -6.51 -17.56 -14.49
N THR A 51 -5.36 -17.47 -13.80
CA THR A 51 -4.05 -17.44 -14.48
C THR A 51 -3.74 -18.76 -15.19
N ASP A 52 -4.15 -19.90 -14.61
CA ASP A 52 -3.96 -21.19 -15.26
C ASP A 52 -4.86 -21.34 -16.51
N LEU A 53 -6.10 -20.85 -16.47
CA LEU A 53 -6.98 -20.81 -17.64
C LEU A 53 -6.42 -19.91 -18.76
N ILE A 54 -5.85 -18.75 -18.41
CA ILE A 54 -5.17 -17.86 -19.36
C ILE A 54 -3.96 -18.56 -19.98
N ASN A 55 -3.09 -19.16 -19.16
CA ASN A 55 -1.87 -19.84 -19.61
C ASN A 55 -2.18 -21.01 -20.56
N ASN A 56 -3.34 -21.65 -20.37
CA ASN A 56 -3.83 -22.73 -21.23
C ASN A 56 -4.72 -22.26 -22.39
N LYS A 57 -4.88 -20.95 -22.59
CA LYS A 57 -5.68 -20.34 -23.67
C LYS A 57 -7.15 -20.77 -23.65
N ILE A 58 -7.69 -21.04 -22.46
CA ILE A 58 -9.09 -21.41 -22.25
C ILE A 58 -9.96 -20.15 -22.09
N ILE A 59 -9.39 -19.09 -21.51
CA ILE A 59 -10.01 -17.77 -21.43
C ILE A 59 -9.07 -16.72 -22.01
N GLU A 60 -9.64 -15.62 -22.47
CA GLU A 60 -8.90 -14.42 -22.85
C GLU A 60 -8.52 -13.58 -21.62
N ASP A 61 -7.70 -12.55 -21.81
CA ASP A 61 -7.33 -11.62 -20.73
C ASP A 61 -8.58 -10.93 -20.16
N PRO A 62 -8.91 -11.14 -18.86
CA PRO A 62 -10.04 -10.51 -18.21
C PRO A 62 -9.98 -8.97 -18.17
N PHE A 63 -8.78 -8.39 -18.30
CA PHE A 63 -8.57 -6.94 -18.24
C PHE A 63 -8.78 -6.26 -19.60
N PHE A 64 -8.99 -7.02 -20.68
CA PHE A 64 -9.16 -6.46 -22.01
C PHE A 64 -10.64 -6.12 -22.30
N ARG A 65 -10.91 -4.88 -22.72
CA ARG A 65 -12.22 -4.37 -23.16
C ARG A 65 -13.40 -4.75 -22.25
N LEU A 66 -14.16 -5.79 -22.60
CA LEU A 66 -15.38 -6.22 -21.87
C LEU A 66 -15.25 -7.64 -21.31
N ASN A 67 -14.05 -8.21 -21.33
CA ASN A 67 -13.83 -9.64 -21.10
C ASN A 67 -14.17 -10.09 -19.68
N GLU A 68 -14.10 -9.22 -18.67
CA GLU A 68 -14.55 -9.50 -17.30
C GLU A 68 -15.94 -10.18 -17.26
N ARG A 69 -16.89 -9.71 -18.09
CA ARG A 69 -18.26 -10.24 -18.13
C ARG A 69 -18.30 -11.73 -18.47
N GLY A 70 -17.37 -12.17 -19.33
CA GLY A 70 -17.24 -13.57 -19.74
C GLY A 70 -16.56 -14.47 -18.70
N MET A 71 -16.01 -13.91 -17.62
CA MET A 71 -15.24 -14.68 -16.62
C MET A 71 -16.08 -15.14 -15.43
N GLN A 72 -17.29 -14.59 -15.27
CA GLN A 72 -18.08 -14.77 -14.06
C GLN A 72 -18.51 -16.21 -13.78
N TRP A 73 -18.46 -17.12 -14.76
CA TRP A 73 -18.80 -18.53 -14.55
C TRP A 73 -17.78 -19.26 -13.67
N ILE A 74 -16.53 -18.79 -13.61
CA ILE A 74 -15.40 -19.47 -12.96
C ILE A 74 -15.64 -19.63 -11.45
N ASP A 75 -16.24 -18.61 -10.81
CA ASP A 75 -16.45 -18.59 -9.36
C ASP A 75 -17.55 -19.57 -8.89
N LYS A 76 -18.36 -20.11 -9.83
CA LYS A 76 -19.43 -21.10 -9.58
C LYS A 76 -18.97 -22.53 -9.79
N GLU A 77 -17.74 -22.72 -10.24
CA GLU A 77 -17.19 -24.04 -10.52
C GLU A 77 -16.24 -24.48 -9.41
N ASP A 78 -16.18 -25.79 -9.18
CA ASP A 78 -15.22 -26.39 -8.26
C ASP A 78 -13.98 -26.80 -9.06
N TRP A 79 -12.81 -26.74 -8.44
CA TRP A 79 -11.53 -26.91 -9.11
C TRP A 79 -10.67 -27.94 -8.38
N ILE A 80 -9.93 -28.76 -9.12
CA ILE A 80 -9.05 -29.77 -8.56
C ILE A 80 -7.64 -29.49 -9.05
N TYR A 81 -6.70 -29.34 -8.12
CA TYR A 81 -5.26 -29.31 -8.37
C TYR A 81 -4.66 -30.66 -7.98
N GLN A 82 -3.64 -31.10 -8.71
CA GLN A 82 -2.91 -32.32 -8.40
C GLN A 82 -1.44 -32.17 -8.79
N THR A 83 -0.54 -32.74 -7.99
CA THR A 83 0.86 -32.97 -8.35
C THR A 83 1.30 -34.34 -7.83
N SER A 84 2.38 -34.88 -8.38
CA SER A 84 3.09 -36.00 -7.79
C SER A 84 4.48 -35.59 -7.36
N PHE A 85 4.97 -36.18 -6.28
CA PHE A 85 6.29 -35.89 -5.75
C PHE A 85 6.92 -37.14 -5.15
N GLN A 86 8.25 -37.13 -5.12
CA GLN A 86 9.06 -38.13 -4.42
C GLN A 86 9.90 -37.44 -3.37
N LEU A 87 10.09 -38.10 -2.24
CA LEU A 87 10.95 -37.62 -1.15
C LEU A 87 12.27 -38.38 -1.16
N THR A 88 13.35 -37.69 -0.82
CA THR A 88 14.66 -38.33 -0.64
C THR A 88 14.61 -39.26 0.57
N PRO A 89 15.44 -40.32 0.61
CA PRO A 89 15.56 -41.17 1.79
C PRO A 89 15.81 -40.36 3.07
N GLU A 90 16.65 -39.32 2.97
CA GLU A 90 16.97 -38.43 4.10
C GLU A 90 15.75 -37.72 4.70
N ILE A 91 14.81 -37.27 3.86
CA ILE A 91 13.55 -36.67 4.33
C ILE A 91 12.64 -37.76 4.94
N MET A 92 12.53 -38.91 4.29
CA MET A 92 11.68 -40.03 4.71
C MET A 92 12.09 -40.64 6.06
N GLU A 93 13.38 -40.55 6.41
CA GLU A 93 13.93 -41.05 7.67
C GLU A 93 13.61 -40.16 8.87
N ARG A 94 13.26 -38.88 8.65
CA ARG A 94 12.95 -37.92 9.73
C ARG A 94 11.69 -38.33 10.51
N GLN A 95 11.67 -38.04 11.81
CA GLN A 95 10.57 -38.37 12.72
C GLN A 95 9.31 -37.57 12.44
N ASN A 96 9.45 -36.32 12.04
CA ASN A 96 8.34 -35.43 11.76
C ASN A 96 8.45 -34.94 10.33
N ILE A 97 7.38 -35.10 9.56
CA ILE A 97 7.28 -34.62 8.18
C ILE A 97 5.95 -33.89 8.07
N ASP A 98 6.01 -32.58 7.93
CA ASP A 98 4.84 -31.72 7.86
C ASP A 98 4.65 -31.19 6.44
N LEU A 99 3.40 -31.18 5.98
CA LEU A 99 2.97 -30.44 4.79
C LEU A 99 2.47 -29.07 5.23
N VAL A 100 3.05 -28.02 4.66
CA VAL A 100 2.81 -26.62 5.02
C VAL A 100 2.30 -25.86 3.79
N PHE A 101 1.08 -25.34 3.89
CA PHE A 101 0.49 -24.44 2.92
C PHE A 101 0.55 -23.02 3.46
N LYS A 102 1.31 -22.14 2.80
CA LYS A 102 1.39 -20.72 3.19
C LYS A 102 0.13 -19.91 2.81
N GLY A 103 -0.79 -20.50 2.04
CA GLY A 103 -2.07 -19.89 1.68
C GLY A 103 -2.87 -20.72 0.67
N LEU A 104 -4.12 -21.02 1.00
CA LEU A 104 -5.09 -21.71 0.15
C LEU A 104 -6.32 -20.81 0.00
N ASP A 105 -6.71 -20.49 -1.22
CA ASP A 105 -7.86 -19.61 -1.51
C ASP A 105 -9.04 -20.45 -2.05
N THR A 106 -10.08 -20.75 -1.29
CA THR A 106 -10.23 -20.56 0.18
C THR A 106 -10.75 -21.82 0.84
N TYR A 107 -11.88 -22.35 0.37
CA TYR A 107 -12.45 -23.60 0.87
C TYR A 107 -11.80 -24.78 0.16
N ALA A 108 -10.90 -25.49 0.84
CA ALA A 108 -10.14 -26.56 0.20
C ALA A 108 -10.06 -27.84 1.03
N ASP A 109 -10.28 -28.97 0.36
CA ASP A 109 -10.02 -30.31 0.88
C ASP A 109 -8.71 -30.85 0.31
N VAL A 110 -7.78 -31.22 1.18
CA VAL A 110 -6.45 -31.73 0.79
C VAL A 110 -6.39 -33.23 1.00
N TYR A 111 -5.97 -33.94 -0.04
CA TYR A 111 -5.81 -35.39 -0.07
C TYR A 111 -4.37 -35.76 -0.39
N LEU A 112 -3.78 -36.64 0.42
CA LEU A 112 -2.51 -37.29 0.13
C LEU A 112 -2.76 -38.77 -0.07
N ASN A 113 -2.37 -39.30 -1.23
CA ASN A 113 -2.54 -40.72 -1.57
C ASN A 113 -3.99 -41.21 -1.36
N GLU A 114 -4.97 -40.42 -1.80
CA GLU A 114 -6.43 -40.62 -1.66
C GLU A 114 -7.00 -40.49 -0.24
N LYS A 115 -6.18 -40.25 0.79
CA LYS A 115 -6.66 -39.96 2.15
C LYS A 115 -6.81 -38.46 2.35
N LYS A 116 -7.98 -38.00 2.81
CA LYS A 116 -8.18 -36.60 3.23
C LYS A 116 -7.33 -36.32 4.48
N ILE A 117 -6.44 -35.34 4.43
CA ILE A 117 -5.49 -34.99 5.50
C ILE A 117 -5.73 -33.61 6.12
N LEU A 118 -6.47 -32.74 5.44
CA LEU A 118 -6.71 -31.37 5.87
C LEU A 118 -7.97 -30.81 5.17
N GLU A 119 -8.70 -29.96 5.88
CA GLU A 119 -9.79 -29.12 5.37
C GLU A 119 -9.50 -27.68 5.78
N THR A 120 -9.73 -26.72 4.88
CA THR A 120 -9.35 -25.31 5.07
C THR A 120 -10.48 -24.39 4.63
N ASN A 121 -10.55 -23.20 5.25
CA ASN A 121 -11.65 -22.24 5.06
C ASN A 121 -11.23 -20.77 5.27
N ASN A 122 -9.94 -20.46 5.11
CA ASN A 122 -9.41 -19.11 5.29
C ASN A 122 -8.19 -18.88 4.39
N MET A 123 -8.30 -17.88 3.51
CA MET A 123 -7.26 -17.46 2.56
C MET A 123 -6.00 -16.95 3.27
N PHE A 124 -6.17 -16.36 4.45
CA PHE A 124 -5.15 -15.59 5.16
C PHE A 124 -4.40 -16.39 6.23
N ARG A 125 -4.70 -17.69 6.36
CA ARG A 125 -4.07 -18.57 7.34
C ARG A 125 -2.99 -19.44 6.72
N GLU A 126 -2.02 -19.79 7.56
CA GLU A 126 -1.10 -20.89 7.28
C GLU A 126 -1.72 -22.20 7.76
N TRP A 127 -1.63 -23.23 6.92
CA TRP A 127 -2.16 -24.55 7.25
C TRP A 127 -1.05 -25.58 7.28
N LYS A 128 -0.97 -26.33 8.38
CA LYS A 128 0.08 -27.30 8.63
C LYS A 128 -0.50 -28.60 9.12
N THR A 129 -0.04 -29.72 8.56
CA THR A 129 -0.45 -31.07 8.98
C THR A 129 0.70 -32.05 8.88
N ASN A 130 0.82 -32.97 9.83
CA ASN A 130 1.82 -34.03 9.75
C ASN A 130 1.36 -35.10 8.76
N ILE A 131 2.26 -35.52 7.87
CA ILE A 131 1.94 -36.44 6.77
C ILE A 131 2.78 -37.72 6.79
N LYS A 132 3.61 -37.95 7.83
CA LYS A 132 4.56 -39.07 7.85
C LYS A 132 3.87 -40.43 7.70
N ALA A 133 2.72 -40.62 8.34
CA ALA A 133 2.01 -41.90 8.33
C ALA A 133 1.33 -42.20 6.96
N GLU A 134 1.14 -41.19 6.13
CA GLU A 134 0.41 -41.24 4.86
C GLU A 134 1.35 -41.33 3.65
N LEU A 135 2.64 -41.08 3.85
CA LEU A 135 3.66 -41.15 2.82
C LEU A 135 3.94 -42.59 2.40
N LYS A 136 4.14 -42.78 1.10
CA LYS A 136 4.59 -44.03 0.49
C LYS A 136 6.05 -43.91 0.08
N PRO A 137 6.83 -45.01 0.10
CA PRO A 137 8.10 -45.06 -0.61
C PRO A 137 7.89 -44.76 -2.09
N GLY A 138 8.73 -43.89 -2.67
CA GLY A 138 8.62 -43.49 -4.08
C GLY A 138 7.59 -42.39 -4.30
N GLU A 139 6.72 -42.57 -5.29
CA GLU A 139 5.75 -41.55 -5.72
C GLU A 139 4.59 -41.38 -4.74
N ASN A 140 4.30 -40.12 -4.43
CA ASN A 140 3.17 -39.67 -3.64
C ASN A 140 2.32 -38.70 -4.46
N ILE A 141 1.00 -38.79 -4.33
CA ILE A 141 0.05 -37.93 -5.05
C ILE A 141 -0.61 -36.98 -4.06
N LEU A 142 -0.46 -35.67 -4.29
CA LEU A 142 -1.15 -34.62 -3.56
C LEU A 142 -2.27 -34.07 -4.45
N LYS A 143 -3.51 -34.08 -3.94
CA LYS A 143 -4.70 -33.57 -4.62
C LYS A 143 -5.41 -32.57 -3.71
N ILE A 144 -5.80 -31.43 -4.28
CA ILE A 144 -6.49 -30.36 -3.55
C ILE A 144 -7.78 -30.05 -4.30
N TYR A 145 -8.91 -30.18 -3.62
CA TYR A 145 -10.23 -29.87 -4.15
C TYR A 145 -10.67 -28.52 -3.58
N PHE A 146 -10.78 -27.50 -4.43
CA PHE A 146 -11.31 -26.19 -4.10
C PHE A 146 -12.81 -26.14 -4.38
N HIS A 147 -13.59 -25.92 -3.33
CA HIS A 147 -15.03 -25.66 -3.44
C HIS A 147 -15.24 -24.22 -3.88
N SER A 148 -16.20 -24.01 -4.78
CA SER A 148 -16.67 -22.67 -5.14
C SER A 148 -17.12 -21.91 -3.89
N PRO A 149 -16.55 -20.73 -3.58
CA PRO A 149 -17.01 -19.94 -2.44
C PRO A 149 -18.48 -19.54 -2.59
N ILE A 150 -18.94 -19.33 -3.82
CA ILE A 150 -20.33 -19.02 -4.11
C ILE A 150 -21.26 -20.18 -3.72
N LYS A 151 -20.93 -21.42 -4.11
CA LYS A 151 -21.74 -22.60 -3.74
C LYS A 151 -21.78 -22.82 -2.22
N VAL A 152 -20.67 -22.57 -1.54
CA VAL A 152 -20.56 -22.74 -0.08
C VAL A 152 -21.35 -21.66 0.68
N ASP A 153 -21.34 -20.41 0.19
CA ASP A 153 -21.85 -19.27 0.97
C ASP A 153 -23.29 -18.86 0.64
N ILE A 154 -23.84 -19.21 -0.54
CA ILE A 154 -25.27 -18.98 -0.84
C ILE A 154 -26.19 -19.62 0.21
N PRO A 155 -26.01 -20.90 0.61
CA PRO A 155 -26.84 -21.50 1.65
C PRO A 155 -26.75 -20.77 3.00
N LYS A 156 -25.59 -20.18 3.33
CA LYS A 156 -25.41 -19.39 4.56
C LYS A 156 -26.21 -18.09 4.49
N TRP A 157 -26.22 -17.43 3.33
CA TRP A 157 -27.03 -16.24 3.09
C TRP A 157 -28.53 -16.57 3.15
N ASP A 158 -28.97 -17.65 2.50
CA ASP A 158 -30.38 -18.08 2.43
C ASP A 158 -30.93 -18.53 3.81
N ALA A 159 -30.07 -19.02 4.70
CA ALA A 159 -30.47 -19.50 6.02
C ALA A 159 -30.76 -18.38 7.05
N LEU A 160 -30.35 -17.14 6.78
CA LEU A 160 -30.51 -16.05 7.74
C LEU A 160 -31.83 -15.30 7.53
N PRO A 161 -32.52 -14.90 8.62
CA PRO A 161 -33.73 -14.09 8.53
C PRO A 161 -33.45 -12.59 8.34
N TYR A 162 -32.19 -12.23 8.16
CA TYR A 162 -31.64 -10.91 7.83
C TYR A 162 -30.36 -11.09 7.02
N HIS A 163 -29.90 -10.05 6.32
CA HIS A 163 -28.65 -10.11 5.55
C HIS A 163 -27.69 -9.02 6.02
N TYR A 164 -26.41 -9.36 6.09
CA TYR A 164 -25.36 -8.39 6.41
C TYR A 164 -25.18 -7.41 5.24
N GLU A 165 -25.03 -6.13 5.57
CA GLU A 165 -24.72 -5.09 4.59
C GLU A 165 -23.28 -5.27 4.07
N ALA A 166 -23.14 -5.27 2.75
CA ALA A 166 -21.87 -5.40 2.04
C ALA A 166 -21.96 -4.66 0.70
N SER A 167 -21.98 -3.32 0.75
CA SER A 167 -22.23 -2.48 -0.43
C SER A 167 -21.11 -2.55 -1.49
N ASN A 168 -19.92 -2.96 -1.08
CA ASN A 168 -18.75 -3.17 -1.94
C ASN A 168 -18.80 -4.46 -2.77
N ASP A 169 -19.55 -5.47 -2.33
CA ASP A 169 -19.66 -6.75 -3.03
C ASP A 169 -20.50 -6.58 -4.30
N GLN A 170 -19.92 -6.80 -5.48
CA GLN A 170 -20.58 -6.63 -6.79
C GLN A 170 -21.21 -7.94 -7.31
N SER A 171 -21.79 -8.74 -6.42
CA SER A 171 -22.46 -10.03 -6.75
C SER A 171 -23.48 -9.97 -7.89
N GLU A 172 -24.12 -8.83 -8.15
CA GLU A 172 -24.95 -8.55 -9.30
C GLU A 172 -24.21 -8.72 -10.63
N ASN A 173 -22.97 -8.23 -10.72
CA ASN A 173 -22.11 -8.38 -11.90
C ASN A 173 -21.76 -9.86 -12.12
N GLY A 174 -21.70 -10.63 -11.03
CA GLY A 174 -21.48 -12.07 -11.06
C GLY A 174 -22.73 -12.91 -11.32
N GLY A 175 -23.91 -12.31 -11.56
CA GLY A 175 -25.16 -13.07 -11.78
C GLY A 175 -25.78 -13.65 -10.50
N LEU A 176 -25.42 -13.14 -9.32
CA LEU A 176 -25.98 -13.54 -8.03
C LEU A 176 -27.05 -12.55 -7.52
N PHE A 177 -27.32 -11.49 -8.27
CA PHE A 177 -28.29 -10.44 -7.95
C PHE A 177 -28.03 -9.82 -6.56
N ASP A 178 -28.97 -9.92 -5.63
CA ASP A 178 -28.94 -9.32 -4.29
C ASP A 178 -28.17 -10.16 -3.26
N LYS A 179 -27.72 -11.38 -3.62
CA LYS A 179 -27.01 -12.27 -2.70
C LYS A 179 -25.55 -11.86 -2.52
N LYS A 180 -25.30 -10.92 -1.61
CA LYS A 180 -23.95 -10.49 -1.20
C LYS A 180 -23.35 -11.54 -0.24
N VAL A 181 -22.41 -12.34 -0.73
CA VAL A 181 -21.89 -13.53 -0.01
C VAL A 181 -20.45 -13.38 0.49
N SER A 182 -19.73 -12.33 0.09
CA SER A 182 -18.33 -12.10 0.49
C SER A 182 -18.09 -12.13 2.00
N VAL A 183 -19.05 -11.65 2.79
CA VAL A 183 -18.95 -11.54 4.26
C VAL A 183 -18.83 -12.88 4.99
N PHE A 184 -19.21 -13.99 4.35
CA PHE A 184 -19.16 -15.32 4.96
C PHE A 184 -17.81 -16.02 4.77
N ALA A 185 -17.00 -15.56 3.83
CA ALA A 185 -15.69 -16.11 3.54
C ALA A 185 -14.58 -15.25 4.16
N ARG A 186 -13.60 -15.91 4.78
CA ARG A 186 -12.31 -15.26 5.05
C ARG A 186 -11.44 -15.31 3.80
N LYS A 187 -11.76 -14.41 2.87
CA LYS A 187 -11.17 -14.23 1.54
C LYS A 187 -11.03 -12.74 1.25
N ALA A 188 -10.08 -12.36 0.39
CA ALA A 188 -9.89 -10.97 -0.01
C ALA A 188 -11.19 -10.36 -0.57
N GLY A 189 -11.67 -9.29 0.07
CA GLY A 189 -12.97 -8.70 -0.22
C GLY A 189 -13.06 -8.15 -1.65
N TYR A 190 -11.98 -7.51 -2.12
CA TYR A 190 -11.91 -6.93 -3.47
C TYR A 190 -12.05 -7.95 -4.61
N HIS A 191 -11.85 -9.26 -4.37
CA HIS A 191 -12.12 -10.29 -5.37
C HIS A 191 -13.60 -10.30 -5.81
N TYR A 192 -14.51 -9.89 -4.93
CA TYR A 192 -15.96 -9.82 -5.20
C TYR A 192 -16.37 -8.56 -5.97
N GLY A 193 -15.40 -7.74 -6.37
CA GLY A 193 -15.59 -6.41 -6.95
C GLY A 193 -15.33 -5.31 -5.92
N TRP A 194 -15.00 -4.12 -6.42
CA TRP A 194 -14.92 -2.91 -5.62
C TRP A 194 -15.17 -1.68 -6.50
N ASP A 195 -15.37 -0.50 -5.92
CA ASP A 195 -15.57 0.77 -6.67
C ASP A 195 -14.32 1.28 -7.43
N TRP A 196 -13.24 0.49 -7.46
CA TRP A 196 -12.05 0.64 -8.30
C TRP A 196 -11.55 -0.69 -8.88
N GLY A 197 -12.17 -1.84 -8.57
CA GLY A 197 -11.67 -3.18 -8.92
C GLY A 197 -12.72 -4.05 -9.62
N PRO A 198 -12.33 -5.01 -10.48
CA PRO A 198 -13.24 -5.92 -11.14
C PRO A 198 -13.71 -7.01 -10.18
N ARG A 199 -14.83 -7.65 -10.50
CA ARG A 199 -15.26 -8.88 -9.85
C ARG A 199 -14.60 -10.07 -10.51
N LEU A 200 -13.57 -10.61 -9.88
CA LEU A 200 -12.83 -11.79 -10.32
C LEU A 200 -12.58 -12.70 -9.12
N VAL A 201 -13.62 -13.44 -8.72
CA VAL A 201 -13.59 -14.35 -7.56
C VAL A 201 -12.84 -15.63 -7.94
N THR A 202 -11.53 -15.61 -7.75
CA THR A 202 -10.64 -16.74 -8.06
C THR A 202 -10.57 -17.79 -6.95
N SER A 203 -9.90 -18.91 -7.21
CA SER A 203 -9.49 -19.91 -6.22
C SER A 203 -8.09 -20.44 -6.57
N GLY A 204 -7.37 -21.02 -5.62
CA GLY A 204 -6.09 -21.69 -5.91
C GLY A 204 -5.10 -21.72 -4.75
N ILE A 205 -3.91 -22.23 -5.06
CA ILE A 205 -2.78 -22.35 -4.13
C ILE A 205 -1.97 -21.06 -4.27
N TRP A 206 -2.46 -19.99 -3.66
CA TRP A 206 -2.01 -18.62 -3.93
C TRP A 206 -0.67 -18.27 -3.27
N ARG A 207 -0.17 -19.12 -2.37
CA ARG A 207 1.16 -19.00 -1.74
C ARG A 207 1.89 -20.36 -1.74
N PRO A 208 3.21 -20.38 -1.52
CA PRO A 208 4.01 -21.60 -1.66
C PRO A 208 3.59 -22.76 -0.74
N VAL A 209 3.93 -23.98 -1.18
CA VAL A 209 3.70 -25.25 -0.47
C VAL A 209 5.04 -25.90 -0.16
N TYR A 210 5.23 -26.34 1.09
CA TYR A 210 6.47 -26.95 1.54
C TYR A 210 6.22 -28.28 2.24
N ILE A 211 7.18 -29.19 2.08
CA ILE A 211 7.39 -30.32 2.97
C ILE A 211 8.55 -29.96 3.89
N GLU A 212 8.30 -29.94 5.18
CA GLU A 212 9.29 -29.67 6.23
C GLU A 212 9.52 -30.94 7.04
N ALA A 213 10.76 -31.40 7.09
CA ALA A 213 11.13 -32.61 7.81
C ALA A 213 12.21 -32.33 8.86
N TRP A 214 11.97 -32.82 10.08
CA TRP A 214 12.78 -32.49 11.25
C TRP A 214 12.72 -33.60 12.30
N ASP A 215 13.74 -33.61 13.15
CA ASP A 215 13.88 -34.50 14.30
C ASP A 215 14.04 -33.67 15.57
N ASP A 216 13.79 -34.29 16.71
CA ASP A 216 14.12 -33.81 18.06
C ASP A 216 13.44 -32.48 18.41
N ALA A 217 13.95 -31.34 17.93
CA ALA A 217 13.33 -30.04 18.09
C ALA A 217 13.70 -29.04 16.98
N ARG A 218 12.81 -28.08 16.73
CA ARG A 218 13.01 -26.96 15.79
C ARG A 218 12.48 -25.64 16.35
N LEU A 219 12.95 -24.53 15.80
CA LEU A 219 12.42 -23.20 16.05
C LEU A 219 11.07 -23.07 15.33
N SER A 220 9.99 -22.79 16.06
CA SER A 220 8.66 -22.55 15.48
C SER A 220 8.36 -21.06 15.31
N ASP A 221 8.96 -20.20 16.13
CA ASP A 221 8.79 -18.75 16.07
C ASP A 221 9.93 -18.03 16.82
N VAL A 222 10.35 -16.87 16.30
CA VAL A 222 11.39 -16.01 16.87
C VAL A 222 10.87 -14.57 16.88
N PHE A 223 10.68 -14.00 18.07
CA PHE A 223 10.29 -12.61 18.24
C PHE A 223 11.38 -11.82 18.97
N ILE A 224 11.93 -10.80 18.31
CA ILE A 224 12.91 -9.89 18.91
C ILE A 224 12.17 -8.70 19.52
N ARG A 225 11.64 -8.91 20.73
CA ARG A 225 10.76 -7.98 21.41
C ARG A 225 11.53 -6.78 21.97
N GLN A 226 11.11 -5.58 21.59
CA GLN A 226 11.76 -4.32 21.96
C GLN A 226 11.02 -3.64 23.14
N GLN A 227 11.33 -4.05 24.37
CA GLN A 227 10.62 -3.56 25.57
C GLN A 227 10.82 -2.05 25.81
N GLU A 228 12.03 -1.55 25.56
CA GLU A 228 12.37 -0.14 25.72
C GLU A 228 13.48 0.23 24.74
N VAL A 229 13.33 1.34 24.02
CA VAL A 229 14.32 1.83 23.05
C VAL A 229 14.54 3.32 23.23
N SER A 230 15.81 3.72 23.31
CA SER A 230 16.29 5.09 23.35
C SER A 230 17.60 5.22 22.57
N LYS A 231 18.08 6.45 22.37
CA LYS A 231 19.39 6.69 21.74
C LYS A 231 20.57 6.06 22.48
N SER A 232 20.49 5.93 23.81
CA SER A 232 21.57 5.39 24.64
C SER A 232 21.47 3.89 24.89
N ARG A 233 20.28 3.31 24.80
CA ARG A 233 20.01 1.92 25.22
C ARG A 233 18.76 1.36 24.55
N ALA A 234 18.85 0.11 24.09
CA ALA A 234 17.70 -0.75 23.79
C ALA A 234 17.70 -1.98 24.72
N SER A 235 16.58 -2.22 25.38
CA SER A 235 16.30 -3.43 26.17
C SER A 235 15.47 -4.37 25.32
N ILE A 236 16.02 -5.56 25.03
CA ILE A 236 15.45 -6.51 24.08
C ILE A 236 15.28 -7.86 24.77
N VAL A 237 14.22 -8.58 24.41
CA VAL A 237 14.02 -9.98 24.79
C VAL A 237 13.81 -10.79 23.51
N GLY A 238 14.68 -11.76 23.26
CA GLY A 238 14.37 -12.80 22.28
C GLY A 238 13.35 -13.75 22.89
N GLU A 239 12.09 -13.67 22.44
CA GLU A 239 11.03 -14.62 22.78
C GLU A 239 11.00 -15.70 21.71
N ILE A 240 11.44 -16.90 22.08
CA ILE A 240 11.66 -18.01 21.15
C ILE A 240 10.67 -19.12 21.47
N GLU A 241 9.95 -19.60 20.46
CA GLU A 241 9.15 -20.81 20.54
C GLU A 241 9.90 -21.98 19.90
N VAL A 242 9.97 -23.09 20.62
CA VAL A 242 10.63 -24.33 20.19
C VAL A 242 9.62 -25.46 20.24
N GLN A 243 9.41 -26.09 19.08
CA GLN A 243 8.63 -27.32 18.98
C GLN A 243 9.56 -28.51 19.17
N SER A 244 9.29 -29.36 20.17
CA SER A 244 10.02 -30.59 20.45
C SER A 244 9.13 -31.82 20.24
N ASP A 245 9.65 -32.92 19.70
CA ASP A 245 8.92 -34.18 19.52
C ASP A 245 9.07 -35.14 20.72
N LYS A 246 10.04 -34.85 21.59
CA LYS A 246 10.39 -35.63 22.78
C LYS A 246 10.88 -34.73 23.93
N GLU A 247 11.14 -35.35 25.08
CA GLU A 247 11.85 -34.69 26.18
C GLU A 247 13.34 -34.58 25.84
N ILE A 248 13.94 -33.42 26.07
CA ILE A 248 15.38 -33.16 25.85
C ILE A 248 15.91 -32.46 27.09
N ASP A 249 16.85 -33.10 27.79
CA ASP A 249 17.39 -32.57 29.05
C ASP A 249 18.21 -31.29 28.85
N GLU A 250 18.97 -31.22 27.75
CA GLU A 250 19.91 -30.14 27.47
C GLU A 250 19.83 -29.67 26.01
N ALA A 251 19.23 -28.49 25.82
CA ALA A 251 19.23 -27.76 24.55
C ALA A 251 19.73 -26.32 24.80
N THR A 252 20.61 -25.82 23.94
CA THR A 252 21.17 -24.47 24.04
C THR A 252 20.57 -23.58 22.96
N LEU A 253 19.97 -22.46 23.37
CA LEU A 253 19.52 -21.40 22.48
C LEU A 253 20.48 -20.22 22.55
N THR A 254 20.80 -19.63 21.40
CA THR A 254 21.60 -18.40 21.32
C THR A 254 20.99 -17.41 20.35
N VAL A 255 21.10 -16.11 20.66
CA VAL A 255 20.82 -15.00 19.75
C VAL A 255 22.13 -14.29 19.47
N THR A 256 22.52 -14.20 18.21
CA THR A 256 23.81 -13.65 17.76
C THR A 256 23.57 -12.52 16.79
N ASP A 257 24.28 -11.40 16.96
CA ASP A 257 24.36 -10.36 15.92
C ASP A 257 25.25 -10.88 14.78
N ALA A 258 24.65 -11.16 13.62
CA ALA A 258 25.32 -11.80 12.51
C ALA A 258 26.45 -10.95 11.93
N ALA A 259 26.35 -9.61 12.02
CA ALA A 259 27.36 -8.71 11.47
C ALA A 259 28.65 -8.70 12.32
N SER A 260 28.53 -8.77 13.65
CA SER A 260 29.68 -8.78 14.55
C SER A 260 30.12 -10.17 15.00
N GLY A 261 29.28 -11.20 14.80
CA GLY A 261 29.47 -12.55 15.33
C GLY A 261 29.30 -12.64 16.85
N ARG A 262 28.83 -11.57 17.50
CA ARG A 262 28.71 -11.52 18.97
C ARG A 262 27.41 -12.20 19.42
N VAL A 263 27.54 -13.17 20.32
CA VAL A 263 26.39 -13.74 21.05
C VAL A 263 25.84 -12.67 22.00
N MET A 264 24.60 -12.26 21.76
CA MET A 264 23.88 -11.24 22.50
C MET A 264 23.22 -11.82 23.74
N ALA A 265 22.67 -13.03 23.62
CA ALA A 265 22.12 -13.82 24.71
C ALA A 265 22.26 -15.32 24.41
N GLY A 266 22.35 -16.14 25.45
CA GLY A 266 22.31 -17.58 25.32
C GLY A 266 21.86 -18.25 26.62
N LYS A 267 21.16 -19.37 26.51
CA LYS A 267 20.67 -20.15 27.65
C LYS A 267 20.56 -21.62 27.29
N THR A 268 20.96 -22.47 28.23
CA THR A 268 20.70 -23.90 28.20
C THR A 268 19.41 -24.20 28.96
N VAL A 269 18.53 -24.99 28.36
CA VAL A 269 17.19 -25.31 28.86
C VAL A 269 16.88 -26.79 28.63
N SER A 270 15.99 -27.34 29.44
CA SER A 270 15.32 -28.60 29.12
C SER A 270 14.06 -28.30 28.30
N LEU A 271 13.78 -29.13 27.29
CA LEU A 271 12.60 -29.03 26.44
C LEU A 271 11.65 -30.17 26.75
N HIS A 272 10.37 -29.84 26.92
CA HIS A 272 9.29 -30.82 26.99
C HIS A 272 8.74 -31.12 25.62
N LYS A 273 8.17 -32.31 25.44
CA LYS A 273 7.45 -32.66 24.22
C LYS A 273 6.32 -31.66 23.98
N GLY A 274 6.25 -31.08 22.77
CA GLY A 274 5.31 -30.03 22.43
C GLY A 274 5.97 -28.67 22.27
N ASN A 275 5.20 -27.60 22.48
CA ASN A 275 5.67 -26.23 22.34
C ASN A 275 6.33 -25.72 23.63
N ASN A 276 7.51 -25.12 23.51
CA ASN A 276 8.28 -24.55 24.61
C ASN A 276 8.50 -23.06 24.35
N LYS A 277 8.25 -22.19 25.33
CA LYS A 277 8.50 -20.74 25.23
C LYS A 277 9.71 -20.36 26.07
N ILE A 278 10.71 -19.75 25.46
CA ILE A 278 11.98 -19.38 26.10
C ILE A 278 12.25 -17.89 25.90
N SER A 279 12.64 -17.19 26.96
CA SER A 279 13.03 -15.78 26.91
C SER A 279 14.54 -15.60 27.09
N LEU A 280 15.14 -14.82 26.20
CA LEU A 280 16.56 -14.49 26.16
C LEU A 280 16.75 -12.96 26.20
N PRO A 281 16.84 -12.34 27.40
CA PRO A 281 17.01 -10.90 27.52
C PRO A 281 18.45 -10.46 27.18
N PHE A 282 18.59 -9.34 26.46
CA PHE A 282 19.87 -8.68 26.21
C PHE A 282 19.73 -7.16 26.04
N ILE A 283 20.87 -6.45 26.06
CA ILE A 283 20.92 -5.00 25.96
C ILE A 283 21.86 -4.58 24.83
N ILE A 284 21.42 -3.65 24.00
CA ILE A 284 22.27 -2.93 23.04
C ILE A 284 22.52 -1.53 23.59
N ARG A 285 23.79 -1.19 23.83
CA ARG A 285 24.20 0.17 24.22
C ARG A 285 24.46 1.00 22.97
N ASN A 286 23.96 2.23 22.96
CA ASN A 286 24.03 3.15 21.82
C ASN A 286 23.59 2.48 20.51
N PRO A 287 22.36 1.94 20.45
CA PRO A 287 21.87 1.25 19.25
C PRO A 287 21.84 2.20 18.04
N ARG A 288 22.11 1.66 16.86
CA ARG A 288 21.80 2.35 15.60
C ARG A 288 20.31 2.22 15.36
N LEU A 289 19.60 3.33 15.49
CA LEU A 289 18.14 3.33 15.38
C LEU A 289 17.70 3.24 13.92
N TRP A 290 16.56 2.58 13.70
CA TRP A 290 15.82 2.65 12.45
C TRP A 290 14.98 3.93 12.41
N TRP A 291 15.03 4.65 11.29
CA TRP A 291 14.24 5.85 11.03
C TRP A 291 13.42 5.70 9.75
N SER A 292 12.24 6.32 9.70
CA SER A 292 11.45 6.42 8.48
C SER A 292 12.13 7.32 7.43
N ASN A 293 11.65 7.22 6.19
CA ASN A 293 12.10 8.02 5.06
C ASN A 293 12.05 9.52 5.42
N GLY A 294 13.11 10.24 5.08
CA GLY A 294 13.29 11.66 5.39
C GLY A 294 13.75 12.00 6.81
N LEU A 295 13.80 11.07 7.76
CA LEU A 295 14.21 11.35 9.16
C LEU A 295 15.60 10.83 9.55
N GLY A 296 16.13 9.83 8.85
CA GLY A 296 17.44 9.23 9.16
C GLY A 296 17.72 7.96 8.36
N GLU A 297 18.72 7.19 8.82
CA GLU A 297 19.08 5.88 8.25
C GLU A 297 18.09 4.79 8.71
N GLN A 298 17.71 3.89 7.79
CA GLN A 298 16.86 2.73 8.03
C GLN A 298 17.68 1.54 8.54
N HIS A 299 18.40 1.69 9.67
CA HIS A 299 19.33 0.64 10.11
C HIS A 299 18.60 -0.65 10.53
N LEU A 300 18.97 -1.78 9.92
CA LEU A 300 18.43 -3.11 10.22
C LEU A 300 19.55 -4.02 10.76
N TYR A 301 19.36 -4.52 11.98
CA TYR A 301 20.19 -5.58 12.55
C TYR A 301 19.76 -6.93 11.96
N ASP A 302 20.70 -7.87 11.89
CA ASP A 302 20.43 -9.27 11.51
C ASP A 302 20.75 -10.17 12.71
N PHE A 303 19.70 -10.61 13.40
CA PHE A 303 19.83 -11.50 14.55
C PHE A 303 19.67 -12.95 14.11
N ARG A 304 20.69 -13.76 14.36
CA ARG A 304 20.67 -15.20 14.15
C ARG A 304 20.32 -15.90 15.46
N THR A 305 19.18 -16.55 15.51
CA THR A 305 18.79 -17.45 16.59
C THR A 305 19.16 -18.87 16.23
N ALA A 306 19.92 -19.56 17.09
CA ALA A 306 20.31 -20.95 16.87
C ALA A 306 19.91 -21.84 18.05
N LEU A 307 19.37 -23.02 17.74
CA LEU A 307 19.08 -24.12 18.65
C LEU A 307 20.14 -25.21 18.48
N THR A 308 20.82 -25.57 19.56
CA THR A 308 21.88 -26.59 19.58
C THR A 308 21.53 -27.69 20.57
N ILE A 309 21.60 -28.95 20.12
CA ILE A 309 21.34 -30.15 20.91
C ILE A 309 22.52 -31.10 20.72
N ASN A 310 23.05 -31.71 21.78
CA ASN A 310 24.22 -32.61 21.71
C ASN A 310 25.45 -32.00 21.00
N ASN A 311 25.68 -30.69 21.15
CA ASN A 311 26.71 -29.91 20.45
C ASN A 311 26.56 -29.81 18.92
N GLU A 312 25.41 -30.22 18.37
CA GLU A 312 25.06 -30.07 16.97
C GLU A 312 23.96 -29.02 16.81
N THR A 313 24.02 -28.24 15.73
CA THR A 313 22.98 -27.23 15.49
C THR A 313 21.74 -27.90 14.93
N SER A 314 20.67 -27.94 15.73
CA SER A 314 19.38 -28.47 15.34
C SER A 314 18.69 -27.52 14.37
N ASP A 315 18.60 -26.22 14.68
CA ASP A 315 17.90 -25.26 13.81
C ASP A 315 18.46 -23.85 13.95
N ILE A 316 18.34 -23.05 12.89
CA ILE A 316 18.80 -21.67 12.82
C ILE A 316 17.76 -20.83 12.07
N GLN A 317 17.40 -19.69 12.65
CA GLN A 317 16.60 -18.66 11.97
C GLN A 317 17.30 -17.30 12.03
N SER A 318 17.25 -16.56 10.93
CA SER A 318 17.70 -15.17 10.85
C SER A 318 16.50 -14.23 10.85
N THR A 319 16.57 -13.17 11.65
CA THR A 319 15.52 -12.16 11.77
C THR A 319 16.13 -10.77 11.60
N LYS A 320 15.68 -10.05 10.56
CA LYS A 320 16.03 -8.65 10.36
C LYS A 320 15.15 -7.76 11.24
N VAL A 321 15.76 -6.85 11.99
CA VAL A 321 15.05 -6.01 12.97
C VAL A 321 15.60 -4.58 12.95
N GLY A 322 14.72 -3.62 12.72
CA GLY A 322 15.00 -2.21 12.98
C GLY A 322 14.77 -1.89 14.45
N ILE A 323 15.79 -1.36 15.14
CA ILE A 323 15.66 -0.97 16.55
C ILE A 323 15.07 0.44 16.62
N ARG A 324 13.86 0.58 17.16
CA ARG A 324 13.13 1.84 17.25
C ARG A 324 12.10 1.84 18.38
N SER A 325 11.84 3.01 18.96
CA SER A 325 10.62 3.22 19.73
C SER A 325 9.56 3.82 18.81
N LEU A 326 8.37 3.22 18.75
CA LEU A 326 7.26 3.73 17.96
C LEU A 326 6.00 3.76 18.83
N LYS A 327 5.30 4.89 18.85
CA LYS A 327 4.04 5.05 19.58
C LYS A 327 3.03 5.81 18.74
N ILE A 328 1.76 5.45 18.87
CA ILE A 328 0.66 6.31 18.41
C ILE A 328 0.18 7.13 19.59
N ILE A 329 0.24 8.45 19.46
CA ILE A 329 -0.16 9.37 20.52
C ILE A 329 -1.62 9.77 20.32
N ASN A 330 -2.50 9.09 21.06
CA ASN A 330 -3.91 9.38 21.14
C ASN A 330 -4.32 9.76 22.56
N ARG A 331 -4.31 11.07 22.86
CA ARG A 331 -4.63 11.60 24.20
C ARG A 331 -5.44 12.89 24.10
N PRO A 332 -6.26 13.22 25.13
CA PRO A 332 -6.99 14.47 25.16
C PRO A 332 -6.08 15.70 25.07
N ASP A 333 -6.54 16.73 24.37
CA ASP A 333 -5.99 18.09 24.40
C ASP A 333 -7.12 19.14 24.32
N LYS A 334 -6.77 20.41 24.09
CA LYS A 334 -7.75 21.51 24.02
C LYS A 334 -8.71 21.41 22.83
N ASP A 335 -8.37 20.63 21.81
CA ASP A 335 -9.12 20.53 20.56
C ASP A 335 -9.63 19.09 20.32
N GLY A 336 -9.85 18.27 21.35
CA GLY A 336 -10.33 16.88 21.24
C GLY A 336 -9.30 15.85 21.69
N LYS A 337 -8.97 14.87 20.84
CA LYS A 337 -7.91 13.87 21.09
C LYS A 337 -6.91 13.86 19.94
N THR A 338 -5.62 13.97 20.27
CA THR A 338 -4.55 13.90 19.26
C THR A 338 -4.58 12.58 18.51
N PHE A 339 -3.98 12.52 17.32
CA PHE A 339 -3.66 11.25 16.67
C PHE A 339 -2.42 11.44 15.78
N TYR A 340 -1.27 10.92 16.21
CA TYR A 340 -0.03 11.03 15.45
C TYR A 340 1.00 9.97 15.84
N VAL A 341 1.99 9.76 14.96
CA VAL A 341 3.11 8.85 15.20
C VAL A 341 4.22 9.57 15.95
N GLU A 342 4.74 8.98 17.03
CA GLU A 342 6.00 9.34 17.65
C GLU A 342 7.05 8.25 17.36
N LEU A 343 8.10 8.59 16.60
CA LEU A 343 9.21 7.70 16.25
C LEU A 343 10.49 8.17 16.94
N ASN A 344 11.09 7.30 17.75
CA ASN A 344 12.32 7.58 18.50
C ASN A 344 12.26 8.88 19.33
N GLY A 345 11.08 9.18 19.89
CA GLY A 345 10.79 10.39 20.67
C GLY A 345 10.52 11.65 19.84
N VAL A 346 10.27 11.52 18.53
CA VAL A 346 10.00 12.62 17.61
C VAL A 346 8.58 12.48 17.04
N PRO A 347 7.71 13.50 17.15
CA PRO A 347 6.44 13.53 16.43
C PRO A 347 6.67 13.56 14.92
N VAL A 348 6.06 12.64 14.20
CA VAL A 348 6.19 12.48 12.75
C VAL A 348 4.88 12.88 12.09
N PHE A 349 4.92 13.85 11.19
CA PHE A 349 3.81 14.09 10.28
C PHE A 349 3.77 12.97 9.24
N ALA A 350 2.70 12.19 9.23
CA ALA A 350 2.53 11.10 8.29
C ALA A 350 2.21 11.65 6.89
N LYS A 351 3.02 11.29 5.90
CA LYS A 351 2.88 11.67 4.49
C LYS A 351 2.80 10.41 3.67
N GLY A 352 1.69 10.21 2.98
CA GLY A 352 1.48 8.91 2.36
C GLY A 352 0.22 8.78 1.55
N ALA A 353 -0.17 7.53 1.41
CA ALA A 353 -1.33 7.09 0.67
C ALA A 353 -1.86 5.75 1.19
N ASN A 354 -3.06 5.39 0.76
CA ASN A 354 -3.63 4.06 0.97
C ASN A 354 -3.17 3.11 -0.14
N TYR A 355 -2.66 1.95 0.25
CA TYR A 355 -2.19 0.89 -0.61
C TYR A 355 -3.26 -0.19 -0.75
N ILE A 356 -3.51 -0.62 -1.99
CA ILE A 356 -4.38 -1.74 -2.34
C ILE A 356 -3.57 -2.84 -3.04
N PRO A 357 -4.10 -4.07 -3.20
CA PRO A 357 -3.41 -5.10 -3.97
C PRO A 357 -2.99 -4.63 -5.38
N GLN A 358 -1.82 -5.06 -5.83
CA GLN A 358 -1.27 -4.65 -7.14
C GLN A 358 -1.91 -5.37 -8.34
N ASP A 359 -2.65 -6.46 -8.09
CA ASP A 359 -3.30 -7.25 -9.14
C ASP A 359 -4.49 -8.04 -8.55
N ASN A 360 -5.51 -8.36 -9.35
CA ASN A 360 -6.55 -9.33 -8.99
C ASN A 360 -6.03 -10.77 -8.86
N PHE A 361 -4.91 -11.08 -9.51
CA PHE A 361 -4.27 -12.38 -9.51
C PHE A 361 -2.93 -12.31 -8.79
N LEU A 362 -3.00 -12.18 -7.47
CA LEU A 362 -1.88 -11.94 -6.55
C LEU A 362 -0.58 -12.71 -6.85
N PRO A 363 -0.59 -14.02 -7.23
CA PRO A 363 0.65 -14.75 -7.48
C PRO A 363 1.47 -14.28 -8.68
N ARG A 364 0.90 -13.48 -9.59
CA ARG A 364 1.62 -12.99 -10.77
C ARG A 364 2.33 -11.65 -10.55
N VAL A 365 2.16 -11.02 -9.38
CA VAL A 365 2.87 -9.78 -9.04
C VAL A 365 4.33 -10.11 -8.75
N THR A 366 5.25 -9.58 -9.54
CA THR A 366 6.67 -9.92 -9.46
C THR A 366 7.40 -9.14 -8.37
N PRO A 367 8.55 -9.63 -7.85
CA PRO A 367 9.38 -8.89 -6.90
C PRO A 367 9.76 -7.48 -7.39
N GLU A 368 10.02 -7.32 -8.68
CA GLU A 368 10.38 -6.04 -9.30
C GLU A 368 9.21 -5.06 -9.28
N GLN A 369 7.98 -5.55 -9.45
CA GLN A 369 6.78 -4.72 -9.34
C GLN A 369 6.55 -4.27 -7.89
N TYR A 370 6.74 -5.15 -6.90
CA TYR A 370 6.71 -4.77 -5.49
C TYR A 370 7.76 -3.69 -5.19
N GLU A 371 9.01 -3.93 -5.57
CA GLU A 371 10.09 -2.98 -5.32
C GLU A 371 9.83 -1.63 -6.00
N LYS A 372 9.42 -1.63 -7.27
CA LYS A 372 9.05 -0.40 -7.98
C LYS A 372 7.92 0.34 -7.26
N THR A 373 6.85 -0.34 -6.85
CA THR A 373 5.69 0.30 -6.20
C THR A 373 6.06 0.94 -4.87
N ILE A 374 6.95 0.34 -4.07
CA ILE A 374 7.45 0.92 -2.82
C ILE A 374 8.45 2.04 -3.07
N LEU A 375 9.35 1.88 -4.05
CA LEU A 375 10.27 2.93 -4.47
C LEU A 375 9.54 4.16 -5.00
N ASP A 376 8.45 3.98 -5.74
CA ASP A 376 7.60 5.08 -6.21
C ASP A 376 7.11 5.91 -5.01
N ALA A 377 6.61 5.27 -3.93
CA ALA A 377 6.23 5.95 -2.69
C ALA A 377 7.42 6.67 -2.00
N ALA A 378 8.54 5.96 -1.83
CA ALA A 378 9.72 6.52 -1.16
C ALA A 378 10.33 7.72 -1.90
N ASN A 379 10.40 7.64 -3.24
CA ASN A 379 10.97 8.67 -4.10
C ASN A 379 10.11 9.93 -4.18
N VAL A 380 8.84 9.86 -3.78
CA VAL A 380 7.96 11.04 -3.63
C VAL A 380 7.85 11.52 -2.18
N ASN A 381 8.81 11.16 -1.34
CA ASN A 381 8.94 11.59 0.06
C ASN A 381 7.80 11.10 0.99
N MET A 382 7.09 10.03 0.61
CA MET A 382 6.20 9.37 1.55
C MET A 382 7.01 8.71 2.66
N ASN A 383 6.43 8.68 3.86
CA ASN A 383 6.97 8.00 5.04
C ASN A 383 5.97 7.01 5.66
N MET A 384 4.76 6.88 5.09
CA MET A 384 3.75 5.93 5.53
C MET A 384 2.88 5.44 4.37
N LEU A 385 2.53 4.16 4.38
CA LEU A 385 1.45 3.57 3.58
C LEU A 385 0.46 2.88 4.50
N ARG A 386 -0.84 3.00 4.20
CA ARG A 386 -1.89 2.21 4.86
C ARG A 386 -2.27 1.02 4.00
N ILE A 387 -2.03 -0.19 4.46
CA ILE A 387 -2.53 -1.40 3.80
C ILE A 387 -4.01 -1.54 4.16
N TRP A 388 -4.86 -1.22 3.20
CA TRP A 388 -6.29 -1.10 3.39
C TRP A 388 -7.01 -2.46 3.52
N GLY A 389 -8.01 -2.53 4.40
CA GLY A 389 -8.60 -3.78 4.91
C GLY A 389 -9.43 -4.65 3.95
N GLY A 390 -9.80 -4.23 2.74
CA GLY A 390 -10.49 -5.15 1.81
C GLY A 390 -9.55 -5.88 0.84
N GLY A 391 -8.24 -5.68 0.99
CA GLY A 391 -7.18 -6.33 0.22
C GLY A 391 -6.70 -7.63 0.85
N ILE A 392 -5.38 -7.73 1.05
CA ILE A 392 -4.70 -8.85 1.71
C ILE A 392 -3.70 -8.36 2.76
N TYR A 393 -3.34 -9.21 3.72
CA TYR A 393 -2.04 -9.07 4.38
C TYR A 393 -0.98 -9.38 3.33
N GLU A 394 -0.16 -8.39 2.99
CA GLU A 394 0.80 -8.50 1.90
C GLU A 394 1.84 -9.62 2.09
N ASN A 395 2.56 -9.93 1.02
CA ASN A 395 3.71 -10.84 1.07
C ASN A 395 4.84 -10.27 1.98
N ASP A 396 5.76 -11.12 2.41
CA ASP A 396 6.85 -10.70 3.32
C ASP A 396 7.77 -9.65 2.65
N LEU A 397 8.00 -9.78 1.34
CA LEU A 397 8.80 -8.86 0.54
C LEU A 397 8.31 -7.41 0.64
N PHE A 398 7.00 -7.16 0.66
CA PHE A 398 6.42 -5.83 0.83
C PHE A 398 6.94 -5.16 2.12
N TYR A 399 6.89 -5.87 3.25
CA TYR A 399 7.30 -5.31 4.54
C TYR A 399 8.82 -5.20 4.64
N GLU A 400 9.58 -6.13 4.04
CA GLU A 400 11.03 -6.03 3.91
C GLU A 400 11.45 -4.79 3.11
N LEU A 401 10.73 -4.46 2.03
CA LEU A 401 10.96 -3.26 1.24
C LEU A 401 10.58 -2.00 2.03
N CYS A 402 9.47 -2.03 2.77
CA CYS A 402 9.07 -0.92 3.65
C CYS A 402 10.10 -0.68 4.78
N ASP A 403 10.62 -1.75 5.38
CA ASP A 403 11.73 -1.69 6.34
C ASP A 403 12.98 -1.06 5.71
N ARG A 404 13.34 -1.49 4.51
CA ARG A 404 14.54 -1.01 3.80
C ARG A 404 14.44 0.45 3.37
N TYR A 405 13.27 0.87 2.88
CA TYR A 405 13.04 2.20 2.33
C TYR A 405 12.41 3.18 3.33
N GLY A 406 12.18 2.76 4.57
CA GLY A 406 11.75 3.64 5.64
C GLY A 406 10.27 4.02 5.57
N ILE A 407 9.42 3.17 5.00
CA ILE A 407 7.98 3.42 4.89
C ILE A 407 7.29 2.78 6.09
N LEU A 408 6.67 3.59 6.95
CA LEU A 408 5.81 3.09 8.02
C LEU A 408 4.56 2.42 7.43
N VAL A 409 4.05 1.41 8.11
CA VAL A 409 2.87 0.65 7.68
C VAL A 409 1.78 0.79 8.73
N TRP A 410 0.66 1.37 8.33
CA TRP A 410 -0.62 1.20 9.01
C TRP A 410 -1.26 -0.08 8.47
N GLN A 411 -1.38 -1.11 9.30
CA GLN A 411 -1.88 -2.42 8.89
C GLN A 411 -3.33 -2.60 9.30
N ASP A 412 -4.28 -2.56 8.36
CA ASP A 412 -5.64 -3.03 8.66
C ASP A 412 -5.64 -4.58 8.80
N PHE A 413 -6.55 -5.13 9.61
CA PHE A 413 -7.02 -6.50 9.43
C PHE A 413 -7.96 -6.54 8.22
N MET A 414 -8.09 -7.71 7.57
CA MET A 414 -8.74 -7.81 6.26
C MET A 414 -10.28 -7.80 6.32
N PHE A 415 -10.83 -6.65 6.75
CA PHE A 415 -12.25 -6.30 6.80
C PHE A 415 -12.48 -4.87 6.31
N ALA A 416 -13.48 -4.66 5.44
CA ALA A 416 -13.77 -3.33 4.91
C ALA A 416 -15.22 -3.16 4.45
N CYS A 417 -15.81 -2.00 4.75
CA CYS A 417 -17.09 -1.50 4.21
C CYS A 417 -18.24 -2.52 4.24
N SER A 418 -18.26 -3.40 5.23
CA SER A 418 -19.21 -4.50 5.37
C SER A 418 -19.42 -4.84 6.84
N LEU A 419 -20.54 -5.45 7.16
CA LEU A 419 -20.74 -6.11 8.46
C LEU A 419 -20.46 -7.61 8.32
N TYR A 420 -19.74 -8.18 9.27
CA TYR A 420 -19.33 -9.57 9.21
C TYR A 420 -20.02 -10.38 10.30
N PRO A 421 -20.50 -11.60 10.00
CA PRO A 421 -20.76 -12.56 11.06
C PRO A 421 -19.44 -12.83 11.80
N ALA A 422 -19.49 -12.81 13.13
CA ALA A 422 -18.30 -13.02 13.95
C ALA A 422 -18.71 -13.73 15.26
N GLU A 423 -19.07 -15.01 15.16
CA GLU A 423 -19.44 -15.85 16.30
C GLU A 423 -18.96 -17.29 16.10
N GLY A 424 -18.83 -18.04 17.21
CA GLY A 424 -18.49 -19.47 17.18
C GLY A 424 -17.18 -19.77 16.42
N GLU A 425 -17.22 -20.80 15.56
CA GLU A 425 -16.07 -21.24 14.76
C GLU A 425 -15.54 -20.16 13.82
N LEU A 426 -16.39 -19.25 13.33
CA LEU A 426 -15.95 -18.17 12.46
C LEU A 426 -15.13 -17.13 13.21
N LEU A 427 -15.55 -16.75 14.43
CA LEU A 427 -14.76 -15.83 15.26
C LEU A 427 -13.41 -16.45 15.66
N GLU A 428 -13.39 -17.74 15.99
CA GLU A 428 -12.13 -18.46 16.24
C GLU A 428 -11.25 -18.52 14.99
N ASN A 429 -11.82 -18.73 13.80
CA ASN A 429 -11.08 -18.70 12.55
C ASN A 429 -10.46 -17.31 12.29
N ILE A 430 -11.18 -16.22 12.57
CA ILE A 430 -10.68 -14.84 12.51
C ILE A 430 -9.56 -14.63 13.54
N ARG A 431 -9.71 -15.15 14.76
CA ARG A 431 -8.67 -15.08 15.79
C ARG A 431 -7.38 -15.77 15.34
N GLN A 432 -7.47 -16.96 14.74
CA GLN A 432 -6.30 -17.68 14.24
C GLN A 432 -5.64 -16.96 13.06
N GLU A 433 -6.43 -16.39 12.13
CA GLU A 433 -5.91 -15.50 11.08
C GLU A 433 -5.12 -14.32 11.66
N ALA A 434 -5.66 -13.67 12.69
CA ALA A 434 -5.00 -12.55 13.34
C ALA A 434 -3.70 -13.00 14.02
N ILE A 435 -3.68 -14.17 14.67
CA ILE A 435 -2.47 -14.73 15.29
C ILE A 435 -1.39 -14.98 14.23
N ASP A 436 -1.73 -15.69 13.16
CA ASP A 436 -0.78 -16.03 12.09
C ASP A 436 -0.12 -14.76 11.54
N ASN A 437 -0.91 -13.73 11.24
CA ASN A 437 -0.40 -12.51 10.62
C ASN A 437 0.29 -11.56 11.60
N VAL A 438 -0.19 -11.43 12.85
CA VAL A 438 0.52 -10.64 13.87
C VAL A 438 1.87 -11.27 14.19
N LYS A 439 1.95 -12.60 14.35
CA LYS A 439 3.21 -13.30 14.61
C LYS A 439 4.18 -13.16 13.43
N ARG A 440 3.69 -13.30 12.20
CA ARG A 440 4.49 -13.13 10.97
C ARG A 440 5.07 -11.72 10.85
N LEU A 441 4.28 -10.68 11.17
CA LEU A 441 4.64 -9.30 10.83
C LEU A 441 5.31 -8.50 11.96
N ARG A 442 5.18 -8.92 13.24
CA ARG A 442 5.64 -8.13 14.41
C ARG A 442 7.13 -7.82 14.51
N ASN A 443 7.99 -8.53 13.76
CA ASN A 443 9.43 -8.22 13.73
C ASN A 443 9.78 -7.07 12.77
N HIS A 444 8.88 -6.73 11.83
CA HIS A 444 9.14 -5.67 10.87
C HIS A 444 9.20 -4.30 11.56
N ALA A 445 10.21 -3.52 11.17
CA ALA A 445 10.45 -2.20 11.74
C ALA A 445 9.33 -1.21 11.36
N CYS A 446 8.78 -1.37 10.16
CA CYS A 446 7.81 -0.50 9.52
C CYS A 446 6.42 -0.54 10.15
N ILE A 447 5.98 -1.65 10.77
CA ILE A 447 4.63 -1.76 11.34
C ILE A 447 4.45 -0.70 12.44
N ALA A 448 3.59 0.28 12.14
CA ALA A 448 3.31 1.41 13.02
C ALA A 448 2.11 1.15 13.91
N LEU A 449 1.04 0.58 13.35
CA LEU A 449 -0.17 0.23 14.08
C LEU A 449 -0.95 -0.88 13.38
N TRP A 450 -1.82 -1.54 14.14
CA TRP A 450 -2.82 -2.47 13.66
C TRP A 450 -4.21 -1.82 13.74
N CYS A 451 -5.02 -1.96 12.71
CA CYS A 451 -6.36 -1.38 12.63
C CYS A 451 -7.41 -2.47 12.37
N GLY A 452 -8.53 -2.48 13.09
CA GLY A 452 -9.52 -3.56 13.03
C GLY A 452 -10.20 -3.72 11.68
N ASN A 453 -10.54 -2.62 11.02
CA ASN A 453 -11.25 -2.62 9.74
C ASN A 453 -11.20 -1.24 9.05
N ASN A 454 -11.60 -1.22 7.78
CA ASN A 454 -11.95 -0.01 7.06
C ASN A 454 -13.46 0.29 7.14
N GLU A 455 -13.80 1.47 7.68
CA GLU A 455 -15.11 2.12 7.67
C GLU A 455 -16.28 1.35 8.30
N CYS A 456 -16.10 0.15 8.84
CA CYS A 456 -17.22 -0.63 9.36
C CYS A 456 -17.92 0.06 10.55
N ASN A 457 -17.19 0.79 11.39
CA ASN A 457 -17.77 1.58 12.50
C ASN A 457 -18.64 2.73 11.97
N ASP A 458 -18.13 3.47 10.99
CA ASP A 458 -18.87 4.58 10.37
C ASP A 458 -20.03 4.09 9.52
N ALA A 459 -19.91 2.93 8.89
CA ALA A 459 -21.01 2.30 8.19
C ALA A 459 -22.17 1.95 9.16
N TRP A 460 -21.84 1.43 10.34
CA TRP A 460 -22.81 1.16 11.38
C TRP A 460 -23.55 2.43 11.85
N PHE A 461 -22.81 3.48 12.24
CA PHE A 461 -23.38 4.67 12.87
C PHE A 461 -23.79 5.78 11.89
N ASN A 462 -22.96 6.09 10.90
CA ASN A 462 -23.09 7.24 10.01
C ASN A 462 -23.77 6.92 8.67
N TRP A 463 -23.70 5.68 8.16
CA TRP A 463 -24.39 5.29 6.90
C TRP A 463 -25.84 4.82 7.12
N GLY A 464 -26.31 4.86 8.37
CA GLY A 464 -27.67 4.55 8.76
C GLY A 464 -27.97 3.06 8.91
N TRP A 465 -26.97 2.17 8.85
CA TRP A 465 -27.16 0.72 8.92
C TRP A 465 -27.75 0.28 10.26
N GLN A 466 -27.25 0.82 11.39
CA GLN A 466 -27.83 0.54 12.71
C GLN A 466 -29.34 0.85 12.74
N LYS A 467 -29.73 2.01 12.19
CA LYS A 467 -31.15 2.42 12.15
C LYS A 467 -31.98 1.47 11.29
N ARG A 468 -31.44 1.00 10.15
CA ARG A 468 -32.10 0.02 9.28
C ARG A 468 -32.34 -1.31 10.00
N TYR A 469 -31.32 -1.87 10.64
CA TYR A 469 -31.48 -3.13 11.39
C TYR A 469 -32.44 -2.98 12.56
N LYS A 470 -32.35 -1.88 13.31
CA LYS A 470 -33.26 -1.61 14.42
C LYS A 470 -34.72 -1.52 13.97
N ALA A 471 -34.97 -0.91 12.81
CA ALA A 471 -36.29 -0.81 12.21
C ALA A 471 -36.81 -2.16 11.68
N GLN A 472 -35.91 -3.01 11.18
CA GLN A 472 -36.25 -4.36 10.70
C GLN A 472 -36.57 -5.31 11.86
N ASN A 473 -35.67 -5.40 12.85
CA ASN A 473 -35.86 -6.11 14.12
C ASN A 473 -34.76 -5.70 15.12
N PRO A 474 -35.09 -5.15 16.31
CA PRO A 474 -34.11 -4.78 17.32
C PRO A 474 -33.17 -5.91 17.77
N GLU A 475 -33.59 -7.18 17.69
CA GLU A 475 -32.72 -8.30 18.03
C GLU A 475 -31.64 -8.56 16.97
N TYR A 476 -31.90 -8.21 15.70
CA TYR A 476 -30.87 -8.29 14.65
C TYR A 476 -29.80 -7.22 14.87
N GLU A 477 -30.22 -5.99 15.20
CA GLU A 477 -29.31 -4.90 15.56
C GLU A 477 -28.41 -5.28 16.73
N LYS A 478 -28.98 -5.79 17.83
CA LYS A 478 -28.20 -6.26 18.99
C LYS A 478 -27.23 -7.39 18.63
N LYS A 479 -27.67 -8.37 17.83
CA LYS A 479 -26.84 -9.51 17.45
C LYS A 479 -25.64 -9.06 16.61
N ILE A 480 -25.87 -8.23 15.59
CA ILE A 480 -24.82 -7.74 14.71
C ILE A 480 -23.85 -6.84 15.49
N TRP A 481 -24.36 -5.98 16.38
CA TRP A 481 -23.51 -5.15 17.22
C TRP A 481 -22.64 -5.97 18.19
N LYS A 482 -23.20 -7.06 18.75
CA LYS A 482 -22.42 -7.99 19.57
C LYS A 482 -21.29 -8.62 18.76
N GLN A 483 -21.56 -9.10 17.55
CA GLN A 483 -20.55 -9.68 16.66
C GLN A 483 -19.46 -8.67 16.30
N PHE A 484 -19.86 -7.45 15.93
CA PHE A 484 -18.95 -6.33 15.69
C PHE A 484 -18.05 -6.08 16.91
N THR A 485 -18.63 -6.07 18.11
CA THR A 485 -17.90 -5.83 19.36
C THR A 485 -16.94 -6.95 19.69
N ASP A 486 -17.40 -8.19 19.65
CA ASP A 486 -16.59 -9.37 19.92
C ASP A 486 -15.38 -9.43 18.96
N GLN A 487 -15.56 -9.00 17.72
CA GLN A 487 -14.51 -8.96 16.72
C GLN A 487 -13.51 -7.82 16.93
N TYR A 488 -13.98 -6.57 16.89
CA TYR A 488 -13.11 -5.37 16.79
C TYR A 488 -12.75 -4.74 18.15
N TYR A 489 -13.53 -4.97 19.20
CA TYR A 489 -13.26 -4.42 20.53
C TYR A 489 -12.73 -5.46 21.53
N VAL A 490 -12.80 -6.76 21.19
CA VAL A 490 -12.33 -7.85 22.07
C VAL A 490 -11.26 -8.70 21.36
N THR A 491 -11.65 -9.50 20.36
CA THR A 491 -10.79 -10.56 19.82
C THR A 491 -9.51 -10.03 19.15
N LEU A 492 -9.65 -9.10 18.18
CA LEU A 492 -8.49 -8.54 17.48
C LEU A 492 -7.54 -7.74 18.40
N PRO A 493 -8.01 -6.83 19.28
CA PRO A 493 -7.11 -6.15 20.21
C PRO A 493 -6.43 -7.10 21.20
N GLU A 494 -7.11 -8.15 21.66
CA GLU A 494 -6.51 -9.16 22.53
C GLU A 494 -5.37 -9.92 21.84
N VAL A 495 -5.53 -10.29 20.57
CA VAL A 495 -4.46 -10.90 19.77
C VAL A 495 -3.27 -9.95 19.64
N VAL A 496 -3.49 -8.67 19.29
CA VAL A 496 -2.38 -7.71 19.19
C VAL A 496 -1.69 -7.54 20.54
N LYS A 497 -2.44 -7.43 21.64
CA LYS A 497 -1.90 -7.32 22.99
C LYS A 497 -1.08 -8.55 23.41
N GLU A 498 -1.50 -9.76 23.04
CA GLU A 498 -0.81 -11.00 23.39
C GLU A 498 0.46 -11.21 22.56
N TYR A 499 0.39 -11.00 21.25
CA TYR A 499 1.46 -11.39 20.31
C TYR A 499 2.35 -10.23 19.86
N ALA A 500 1.92 -8.98 20.02
CA ALA A 500 2.70 -7.76 19.72
C ALA A 500 2.42 -6.65 20.76
N PRO A 501 2.74 -6.87 22.06
CA PRO A 501 2.31 -6.01 23.17
C PRO A 501 2.79 -4.55 23.10
N GLU A 502 3.85 -4.25 22.34
CA GLU A 502 4.33 -2.88 22.14
C GLU A 502 3.68 -2.17 20.94
N SER A 503 2.86 -2.87 20.14
CA SER A 503 2.11 -2.27 19.03
C SER A 503 0.84 -1.59 19.50
N PHE A 504 0.41 -0.57 18.75
CA PHE A 504 -0.86 0.10 18.97
C PHE A 504 -1.98 -0.57 18.16
N TYR A 505 -3.18 -0.66 18.74
CA TYR A 505 -4.39 -1.14 18.08
C TYR A 505 -5.42 -0.01 17.92
N TRP A 506 -5.98 0.10 16.73
CA TRP A 506 -7.04 1.04 16.36
C TRP A 506 -8.30 0.28 15.94
N PRO A 507 -9.49 0.50 16.52
CA PRO A 507 -10.64 -0.37 16.23
C PRO A 507 -11.19 -0.30 14.80
N SER A 508 -11.14 0.87 14.18
CA SER A 508 -11.67 1.12 12.83
C SER A 508 -10.99 2.36 12.24
N SER A 509 -10.92 2.48 10.92
CA SER A 509 -10.50 3.69 10.22
C SER A 509 -11.66 4.15 9.33
N PRO A 510 -12.32 5.29 9.60
CA PRO A 510 -12.03 6.26 10.65
C PRO A 510 -12.64 5.88 12.01
N PHE A 511 -12.11 6.45 13.10
CA PHE A 511 -12.65 6.22 14.44
C PHE A 511 -12.46 7.39 15.40
N ALA A 512 -13.48 7.62 16.24
CA ALA A 512 -13.46 8.64 17.30
C ALA A 512 -13.78 8.07 18.69
N ARG A 513 -14.81 7.20 18.77
CA ARG A 513 -15.34 6.60 20.00
C ARG A 513 -16.10 5.30 19.70
N GLU A 514 -16.24 4.44 20.69
CA GLU A 514 -16.87 3.11 20.53
C GLU A 514 -18.39 3.17 20.34
N ASP A 515 -19.05 4.18 20.91
CA ASP A 515 -20.51 4.35 20.92
C ASP A 515 -21.03 5.33 19.85
N GLY A 516 -20.23 5.62 18.83
CA GLY A 516 -20.61 6.50 17.74
C GLY A 516 -19.66 6.49 16.55
N GLY A 517 -20.05 7.22 15.50
CA GLY A 517 -19.20 7.41 14.31
C GLY A 517 -18.07 8.41 14.53
N SER A 518 -17.20 8.50 13.52
CA SER A 518 -16.07 9.42 13.45
C SER A 518 -16.51 10.90 13.48
N ASP A 519 -15.56 11.77 13.80
CA ASP A 519 -15.70 13.23 13.79
C ASP A 519 -14.39 13.91 13.35
N ASP A 520 -14.30 15.23 13.46
CA ASP A 520 -13.17 16.05 12.96
C ASP A 520 -12.11 16.38 14.02
N HIS A 521 -12.29 15.96 15.27
CA HIS A 521 -11.46 16.39 16.40
C HIS A 521 -10.95 15.24 17.30
N ASN A 522 -11.41 14.01 17.09
CA ASN A 522 -10.93 12.81 17.78
C ASN A 522 -10.46 11.75 16.77
N GLY A 523 -9.18 11.40 16.80
CA GLY A 523 -8.65 10.30 15.99
C GLY A 523 -8.44 10.68 14.52
N ASP A 524 -8.80 9.78 13.61
CA ASP A 524 -8.61 9.94 12.18
C ASP A 524 -9.95 10.12 11.43
N ARG A 525 -9.89 10.66 10.21
CA ARG A 525 -11.07 10.98 9.39
C ARG A 525 -10.86 10.54 7.94
N HIS A 526 -11.94 9.99 7.36
CA HIS A 526 -12.09 9.80 5.93
C HIS A 526 -12.92 10.96 5.36
N TYR A 527 -12.27 11.87 4.64
CA TYR A 527 -12.92 13.07 4.14
C TYR A 527 -13.31 12.91 2.67
N TRP A 528 -14.54 12.45 2.46
CA TRP A 528 -15.12 12.14 1.16
C TRP A 528 -16.12 13.19 0.64
N ASP A 529 -16.23 14.31 1.35
CA ASP A 529 -17.12 15.41 1.01
C ASP A 529 -16.70 16.12 -0.29
N VAL A 530 -15.40 16.28 -0.51
CA VAL A 530 -14.86 16.47 -1.86
C VAL A 530 -14.85 15.11 -2.54
N TRP A 531 -15.35 15.05 -3.77
CA TRP A 531 -15.77 13.83 -4.48
C TRP A 531 -17.22 13.41 -4.14
N HIS A 532 -17.47 12.52 -3.18
CA HIS A 532 -18.81 11.95 -2.94
C HIS A 532 -19.83 13.01 -2.50
N GLY A 533 -19.44 13.92 -1.60
CA GLY A 533 -20.28 15.05 -1.16
C GLY A 533 -20.38 16.20 -2.16
N LYS A 534 -19.69 16.11 -3.31
CA LYS A 534 -19.66 17.11 -4.39
C LYS A 534 -19.19 18.51 -3.94
N LYS A 535 -18.48 18.61 -2.81
CA LYS A 535 -17.93 19.87 -2.33
C LYS A 535 -16.84 20.38 -3.28
N PRO A 536 -16.72 21.71 -3.47
CA PRO A 536 -15.62 22.28 -4.25
C PRO A 536 -14.24 21.94 -3.66
N ILE A 537 -13.21 21.85 -4.52
CA ILE A 537 -11.84 21.47 -4.12
C ILE A 537 -11.26 22.41 -3.05
N GLU A 538 -11.57 23.71 -3.14
CA GLU A 538 -11.11 24.71 -2.19
C GLU A 538 -11.56 24.45 -0.74
N THR A 539 -12.58 23.61 -0.54
CA THR A 539 -13.08 23.19 0.78
C THR A 539 -12.01 22.46 1.59
N TYR A 540 -11.04 21.78 0.95
CA TYR A 540 -9.89 21.20 1.64
C TYR A 540 -9.10 22.22 2.49
N ASN A 541 -9.10 23.51 2.12
CA ASN A 541 -8.42 24.55 2.90
C ASN A 541 -9.17 24.97 4.16
N LYS A 542 -10.43 24.55 4.32
CA LYS A 542 -11.31 24.93 5.44
C LYS A 542 -11.55 23.78 6.42
N GLU A 543 -11.44 22.56 5.93
CA GLU A 543 -11.70 21.35 6.69
C GLU A 543 -10.47 20.92 7.48
N ARG A 544 -10.71 20.42 8.68
CA ARG A 544 -9.66 20.00 9.59
C ARG A 544 -9.94 18.58 10.09
N SER A 545 -8.87 17.90 10.47
CA SER A 545 -8.88 16.62 11.18
C SER A 545 -7.56 16.51 11.96
N ARG A 546 -7.53 15.67 13.00
CA ARG A 546 -6.27 15.37 13.70
C ARG A 546 -5.35 14.52 12.81
N PHE A 547 -5.96 13.68 11.96
CA PHE A 547 -5.30 12.87 10.95
C PHE A 547 -6.27 12.57 9.80
N PHE A 548 -5.87 12.81 8.56
CA PHE A 548 -6.65 12.39 7.39
C PHE A 548 -6.10 11.05 6.88
N SER A 549 -6.82 9.96 7.16
CA SER A 549 -6.46 8.60 6.76
C SER A 549 -7.03 8.23 5.39
N GLU A 550 -8.08 8.91 4.92
CA GLU A 550 -8.52 8.89 3.53
C GLU A 550 -9.08 10.23 3.07
N TYR A 551 -8.84 10.54 1.79
CA TYR A 551 -9.48 11.56 0.96
C TYR A 551 -8.95 11.36 -0.46
N GLY A 552 -9.71 11.67 -1.50
CA GLY A 552 -9.27 11.34 -2.85
C GLY A 552 -9.96 12.14 -3.94
N PHE A 553 -9.40 12.05 -5.15
CA PHE A 553 -10.03 12.52 -6.38
C PHE A 553 -9.74 11.53 -7.52
N GLN A 554 -10.73 11.13 -8.33
CA GLN A 554 -10.49 10.17 -9.41
C GLN A 554 -9.85 10.82 -10.63
N SER A 555 -9.05 10.02 -11.33
CA SER A 555 -8.79 10.21 -12.74
C SER A 555 -8.75 8.90 -13.51
N PHE A 556 -8.99 8.98 -14.81
CA PHE A 556 -8.64 7.90 -15.74
C PHE A 556 -7.11 7.63 -15.73
N PRO A 557 -6.64 6.52 -16.32
CA PRO A 557 -5.24 6.33 -16.69
C PRO A 557 -4.83 7.25 -17.84
N GLU A 558 -3.52 7.36 -18.10
CA GLU A 558 -3.05 8.08 -19.29
C GLU A 558 -3.46 7.37 -20.59
N PHE A 559 -3.45 8.11 -21.69
CA PHE A 559 -3.95 7.61 -22.97
C PHE A 559 -3.19 6.38 -23.49
N GLU A 560 -1.87 6.28 -23.24
CA GLU A 560 -1.08 5.10 -23.62
C GLU A 560 -1.52 3.85 -22.85
N SER A 561 -1.85 3.99 -21.56
CA SER A 561 -2.44 2.92 -20.76
C SER A 561 -3.86 2.56 -21.23
N VAL A 562 -4.67 3.56 -21.62
CA VAL A 562 -6.01 3.32 -22.19
C VAL A 562 -5.94 2.48 -23.46
N LYS A 563 -5.01 2.78 -24.38
CA LYS A 563 -4.85 2.01 -25.62
C LYS A 563 -4.52 0.53 -25.40
N ARG A 564 -3.96 0.15 -24.24
CA ARG A 564 -3.66 -1.26 -23.92
C ARG A 564 -4.92 -2.08 -23.65
N TYR A 565 -5.95 -1.50 -23.03
CA TYR A 565 -7.21 -2.21 -22.74
C TYR A 565 -8.39 -1.79 -23.64
N ALA A 566 -8.31 -0.63 -24.28
CA ALA A 566 -9.31 -0.05 -25.19
C ALA A 566 -8.62 0.52 -26.47
N PRO A 567 -8.09 -0.35 -27.35
CA PRO A 567 -7.32 0.07 -28.52
C PRO A 567 -8.16 0.67 -29.66
N CYS A 568 -9.48 0.47 -29.65
CA CYS A 568 -10.36 0.89 -30.73
C CYS A 568 -10.80 2.35 -30.53
N GLU A 569 -10.76 3.16 -31.60
CA GLU A 569 -11.15 4.58 -31.51
C GLU A 569 -12.60 4.80 -31.06
N GLU A 570 -13.50 3.86 -31.37
CA GLU A 570 -14.90 3.86 -30.91
C GLU A 570 -15.05 3.74 -29.38
N ASP A 571 -14.02 3.22 -28.70
CA ASP A 571 -14.00 3.11 -27.24
C ASP A 571 -13.49 4.42 -26.58
N TRP A 572 -12.93 5.38 -27.33
CA TRP A 572 -12.30 6.62 -26.82
C TRP A 572 -13.31 7.74 -26.50
N ASP A 573 -14.28 7.39 -25.66
CA ASP A 573 -15.26 8.27 -25.04
C ASP A 573 -15.45 7.80 -23.60
N ILE A 574 -15.50 8.72 -22.62
CA ILE A 574 -15.67 8.33 -21.21
C ILE A 574 -17.01 7.62 -20.94
N TYR A 575 -17.96 7.72 -21.86
CA TYR A 575 -19.26 7.06 -21.82
C TYR A 575 -19.36 5.86 -22.77
N SER A 576 -18.28 5.48 -23.46
CA SER A 576 -18.25 4.23 -24.24
C SER A 576 -18.45 3.02 -23.33
N GLU A 577 -18.94 1.92 -23.88
CA GLU A 577 -19.22 0.72 -23.11
C GLU A 577 -17.96 0.17 -22.41
N VAL A 578 -16.81 0.21 -23.10
CA VAL A 578 -15.53 -0.25 -22.56
C VAL A 578 -15.06 0.64 -21.42
N MET A 579 -15.09 1.97 -21.60
CA MET A 579 -14.66 2.91 -20.55
C MET A 579 -15.58 2.86 -19.34
N MET A 580 -16.89 2.68 -19.54
CA MET A 580 -17.86 2.47 -18.47
C MET A 580 -17.64 1.15 -17.72
N SER A 581 -17.21 0.08 -18.42
CA SER A 581 -16.82 -1.17 -17.75
C SER A 581 -15.56 -1.01 -16.89
N HIS A 582 -14.70 -0.04 -17.23
CA HIS A 582 -13.47 0.34 -16.52
C HIS A 582 -13.66 1.56 -15.61
N GLN A 583 -14.92 1.93 -15.31
CA GLN A 583 -15.30 2.91 -14.30
C GLN A 583 -16.26 2.25 -13.31
N ARG A 584 -15.76 1.96 -12.11
CA ARG A 584 -16.50 1.17 -11.12
C ARG A 584 -17.47 1.98 -10.24
N GLY A 585 -17.36 3.31 -10.26
CA GLY A 585 -18.41 4.22 -9.79
C GLY A 585 -19.52 4.50 -10.83
N GLY A 586 -19.44 3.87 -12.00
CA GLY A 586 -20.42 3.96 -13.08
C GLY A 586 -20.64 5.37 -13.64
N MET A 587 -21.84 5.59 -14.18
CA MET A 587 -22.24 6.86 -14.83
C MET A 587 -22.07 8.05 -13.90
N HIS A 588 -22.37 7.84 -12.61
CA HIS A 588 -22.27 8.86 -11.60
C HIS A 588 -20.84 9.41 -11.47
N ALA A 589 -19.84 8.53 -11.43
CA ALA A 589 -18.43 8.92 -11.30
C ALA A 589 -17.91 9.66 -12.53
N ASN A 590 -18.23 9.20 -13.75
CA ASN A 590 -17.79 9.90 -14.96
C ASN A 590 -18.42 11.30 -15.10
N GLN A 591 -19.72 11.42 -14.80
CA GLN A 591 -20.38 12.73 -14.74
C GLN A 591 -19.75 13.65 -13.69
N LEU A 592 -19.32 13.09 -12.56
CA LEU A 592 -18.66 13.84 -11.50
C LEU A 592 -17.29 14.36 -11.96
N ILE A 593 -16.47 13.52 -12.59
CA ILE A 593 -15.17 13.91 -13.18
C ILE A 593 -15.40 15.06 -14.17
N GLU A 594 -16.31 14.89 -15.13
CA GLU A 594 -16.62 15.90 -16.14
C GLU A 594 -17.10 17.21 -15.49
N THR A 595 -17.99 17.13 -14.50
CA THR A 595 -18.51 18.30 -13.80
C THR A 595 -17.41 19.07 -13.07
N TYR A 596 -16.56 18.40 -12.29
CA TYR A 596 -15.43 19.06 -11.64
C TYR A 596 -14.45 19.64 -12.65
N LEU A 597 -14.15 18.91 -13.73
CA LEU A 597 -13.25 19.37 -14.77
C LEU A 597 -13.76 20.65 -15.42
N LEU A 598 -15.03 20.72 -15.82
CA LEU A 598 -15.62 21.92 -16.42
C LEU A 598 -15.86 23.06 -15.41
N ASN A 599 -15.94 22.74 -14.12
CA ASN A 599 -16.00 23.74 -13.06
C ASN A 599 -14.65 24.41 -12.83
N GLU A 600 -13.54 23.69 -12.99
CA GLU A 600 -12.19 24.21 -12.71
C GLU A 600 -11.41 24.62 -13.96
N TYR A 601 -11.58 23.91 -15.08
CA TYR A 601 -10.82 24.09 -16.32
C TYR A 601 -11.74 24.40 -17.52
N ARG A 602 -11.13 24.81 -18.62
CA ARG A 602 -11.82 24.98 -19.91
C ARG A 602 -12.14 23.61 -20.52
N LYS A 603 -13.09 23.58 -21.45
CA LYS A 603 -13.53 22.33 -22.09
C LYS A 603 -12.38 21.71 -22.91
N PRO A 604 -12.00 20.45 -22.66
CA PRO A 604 -10.97 19.79 -23.47
C PRO A 604 -11.38 19.63 -24.94
N LYS A 605 -10.42 19.73 -25.86
CA LYS A 605 -10.67 19.65 -27.31
C LYS A 605 -11.04 18.25 -27.83
N ASN A 606 -10.64 17.19 -27.13
CA ASN A 606 -10.90 15.79 -27.48
C ASN A 606 -10.70 14.85 -26.26
N PHE A 607 -10.84 13.54 -26.46
CA PHE A 607 -10.70 12.53 -25.41
C PHE A 607 -9.29 12.48 -24.78
N GLU A 608 -8.22 12.48 -25.58
CA GLU A 608 -6.84 12.51 -25.06
C GLU A 608 -6.59 13.75 -24.17
N ALA A 609 -7.06 14.91 -24.61
CA ALA A 609 -7.03 16.15 -23.86
C ALA A 609 -7.81 16.04 -22.55
N PHE A 610 -8.98 15.39 -22.56
CA PHE A 610 -9.78 15.15 -21.36
C PHE A 610 -9.00 14.33 -20.32
N LEU A 611 -8.35 13.24 -20.72
CA LEU A 611 -7.56 12.41 -19.79
C LEU A 611 -6.40 13.20 -19.18
N TYR A 612 -5.65 13.94 -20.00
CA TYR A 612 -4.56 14.80 -19.53
C TYR A 612 -5.07 15.88 -18.54
N MET A 613 -6.13 16.61 -18.89
CA MET A 613 -6.68 17.65 -18.02
C MET A 613 -7.30 17.06 -16.74
N ASN A 614 -7.86 15.85 -16.80
CA ASN A 614 -8.32 15.12 -15.62
C ASN A 614 -7.17 14.73 -14.69
N HIS A 615 -6.00 14.34 -15.22
CA HIS A 615 -4.80 14.15 -14.40
C HIS A 615 -4.39 15.44 -13.70
N VAL A 616 -4.34 16.56 -14.42
CA VAL A 616 -3.95 17.86 -13.84
C VAL A 616 -4.94 18.29 -12.75
N LEU A 617 -6.25 18.12 -12.98
CA LEU A 617 -7.30 18.34 -11.98
C LEU A 617 -7.09 17.50 -10.72
N GLN A 618 -6.84 16.20 -10.87
CA GLN A 618 -6.55 15.31 -9.75
C GLN A 618 -5.30 15.79 -8.99
N GLY A 619 -4.24 16.14 -9.71
CA GLY A 619 -3.01 16.68 -9.14
C GLY A 619 -3.27 17.94 -8.32
N ASP A 620 -3.99 18.92 -8.87
CA ASP A 620 -4.31 20.17 -8.19
C ASP A 620 -5.22 19.95 -6.96
N ALA A 621 -6.18 19.03 -7.04
CA ALA A 621 -7.05 18.67 -5.92
C ALA A 621 -6.25 18.09 -4.74
N ILE A 622 -5.41 17.09 -5.00
CA ILE A 622 -4.64 16.41 -3.96
C ILE A 622 -3.49 17.28 -3.45
N LYS A 623 -2.87 18.10 -4.32
CA LYS A 623 -1.92 19.14 -3.91
C LYS A 623 -2.56 20.11 -2.90
N THR A 624 -3.77 20.58 -3.19
CA THR A 624 -4.51 21.50 -2.31
C THR A 624 -4.76 20.87 -0.94
N ALA A 625 -5.22 19.61 -0.90
CA ALA A 625 -5.44 18.87 0.33
C ALA A 625 -4.15 18.69 1.14
N ILE A 626 -3.08 18.17 0.52
CA ILE A 626 -1.81 17.94 1.21
C ILE A 626 -1.26 19.24 1.80
N GLU A 627 -1.27 20.34 1.04
CA GLU A 627 -0.80 21.62 1.54
C GLU A 627 -1.64 22.11 2.72
N ALA A 628 -2.96 21.99 2.66
CA ALA A 628 -3.85 22.35 3.76
C ALA A 628 -3.57 21.53 5.02
N HIS A 629 -3.47 20.22 4.90
CA HIS A 629 -3.24 19.32 6.02
C HIS A 629 -1.87 19.58 6.67
N ARG A 630 -0.83 19.81 5.87
CA ARG A 630 0.52 20.13 6.38
C ARG A 630 0.59 21.51 7.04
N ARG A 631 -0.09 22.51 6.48
CA ARG A 631 -0.16 23.86 7.07
C ARG A 631 -0.85 23.86 8.43
N ASP A 632 -1.76 22.92 8.67
CA ASP A 632 -2.51 22.82 9.93
C ASP A 632 -1.77 22.07 11.05
N MET A 633 -0.48 21.74 10.86
CA MET A 633 0.38 21.24 11.92
C MET A 633 0.49 22.28 13.07
N PRO A 634 0.40 21.87 14.35
CA PRO A 634 0.34 20.51 14.88
C PRO A 634 -1.08 19.99 15.17
N TYR A 635 -2.14 20.67 14.74
CA TYR A 635 -3.51 20.16 14.91
C TYR A 635 -3.70 18.89 14.08
N CYS A 636 -3.39 18.99 12.78
CA CYS A 636 -3.30 17.87 11.86
C CYS A 636 -1.87 17.32 11.83
N MET A 637 -1.74 16.00 11.93
CA MET A 637 -0.45 15.32 11.97
C MET A 637 -0.33 14.16 10.96
N GLY A 638 -1.25 14.06 10.01
CA GLY A 638 -1.14 13.06 8.96
C GLY A 638 -2.08 13.27 7.78
N THR A 639 -1.61 12.83 6.62
CA THR A 639 -2.31 12.93 5.36
C THR A 639 -1.99 11.71 4.48
N LEU A 640 -2.96 10.82 4.34
CA LEU A 640 -2.89 9.62 3.51
C LEU A 640 -4.00 9.71 2.45
N PHE A 641 -3.65 10.04 1.21
CA PHE A 641 -4.66 10.10 0.15
C PHE A 641 -5.11 8.70 -0.26
N TRP A 642 -6.37 8.57 -0.68
CA TRP A 642 -6.90 7.44 -1.42
C TRP A 642 -6.70 7.73 -2.91
N GLN A 643 -5.92 6.96 -3.67
CA GLN A 643 -5.10 5.78 -3.31
C GLN A 643 -3.74 5.80 -4.01
N HIS A 644 -2.81 4.93 -3.60
CA HIS A 644 -1.44 4.85 -4.16
C HIS A 644 -1.46 4.26 -5.57
N ASN A 645 -1.98 3.04 -5.71
CA ASN A 645 -1.85 2.17 -6.88
C ASN A 645 -3.19 1.56 -7.32
N ASP A 646 -3.20 0.85 -8.46
CA ASP A 646 -4.34 0.10 -9.01
C ASP A 646 -4.07 -1.42 -9.04
N CYS A 647 -5.13 -2.23 -9.08
CA CYS A 647 -5.06 -3.70 -9.25
C CYS A 647 -5.38 -4.18 -10.68
N TRP A 648 -5.83 -3.28 -11.56
CA TRP A 648 -6.18 -3.53 -12.96
C TRP A 648 -6.32 -2.18 -13.70
N PRO A 649 -6.35 -2.14 -15.04
CA PRO A 649 -6.56 -0.89 -15.77
C PRO A 649 -7.94 -0.29 -15.46
N VAL A 650 -8.02 0.95 -14.96
CA VAL A 650 -9.28 1.52 -14.46
C VAL A 650 -9.22 3.03 -14.27
N ALA A 651 -10.37 3.71 -14.31
CA ALA A 651 -10.52 5.03 -13.71
C ALA A 651 -10.65 4.91 -12.19
N SER A 652 -9.67 5.47 -11.46
CA SER A 652 -9.58 5.36 -10.00
C SER A 652 -8.94 6.59 -9.38
N TRP A 653 -8.83 6.58 -8.05
CA TRP A 653 -8.12 7.60 -7.29
C TRP A 653 -6.61 7.36 -7.21
N ALA A 654 -6.08 6.37 -7.95
CA ALA A 654 -4.67 6.02 -7.87
C ALA A 654 -3.77 7.13 -8.43
N SER A 655 -2.68 7.40 -7.72
CA SER A 655 -1.64 8.33 -8.18
C SER A 655 -0.73 7.75 -9.27
N ARG A 656 -0.64 6.42 -9.36
CA ARG A 656 0.01 5.65 -10.43
C ARG A 656 -0.95 4.59 -10.93
N ASP A 657 -1.02 4.40 -12.24
CA ASP A 657 -1.92 3.41 -12.82
C ASP A 657 -1.40 1.96 -12.64
N TYR A 658 -2.18 0.99 -13.10
CA TYR A 658 -1.87 -0.43 -13.03
C TYR A 658 -0.55 -0.80 -13.72
N TYR A 659 -0.21 -0.14 -14.83
CA TYR A 659 1.07 -0.38 -15.53
C TYR A 659 2.24 0.35 -14.86
N GLY A 660 1.99 1.05 -13.76
CA GLY A 660 3.00 1.75 -12.97
C GLY A 660 3.42 3.09 -13.54
N ARG A 661 2.62 3.68 -14.45
CA ARG A 661 2.84 5.01 -14.97
C ARG A 661 2.32 6.05 -13.98
N TRP A 662 3.14 7.06 -13.70
CA TRP A 662 2.80 8.10 -12.74
C TRP A 662 1.81 9.09 -13.36
N LYS A 663 0.69 9.33 -12.67
CA LYS A 663 -0.24 10.42 -13.00
C LYS A 663 0.29 11.75 -12.43
N ALA A 664 -0.30 12.88 -12.82
CA ALA A 664 0.14 14.21 -12.36
C ALA A 664 0.18 14.31 -10.82
N GLN A 665 -0.78 13.68 -10.12
CA GLN A 665 -0.82 13.62 -8.66
C GLN A 665 0.49 13.12 -8.04
N HIS A 666 1.14 12.09 -8.61
CA HIS A 666 2.37 11.54 -8.03
C HIS A 666 3.53 12.55 -8.11
N TYR A 667 3.67 13.23 -9.24
CA TYR A 667 4.67 14.30 -9.43
C TYR A 667 4.40 15.51 -8.52
N PHE A 668 3.13 15.86 -8.31
CA PHE A 668 2.75 16.98 -7.45
C PHE A 668 3.00 16.63 -5.99
N ALA A 669 2.59 15.43 -5.55
CA ALA A 669 2.83 14.89 -4.22
C ALA A 669 4.32 14.94 -3.86
N ARG A 670 5.21 14.56 -4.78
CA ARG A 670 6.67 14.66 -4.59
C ARG A 670 7.12 16.05 -4.16
N LYS A 671 6.55 17.11 -4.74
CA LYS A 671 6.89 18.51 -4.44
C LYS A 671 6.33 18.93 -3.08
N VAL A 672 5.07 18.60 -2.80
CA VAL A 672 4.40 19.00 -1.55
C VAL A 672 4.71 18.10 -0.35
N TYR A 673 5.35 16.95 -0.53
CA TYR A 673 5.83 16.07 0.55
C TYR A 673 7.31 16.26 0.91
N ARG A 674 8.02 17.19 0.26
CA ARG A 674 9.42 17.50 0.63
C ARG A 674 9.54 17.89 2.11
N ASP A 675 10.75 17.74 2.64
CA ASP A 675 11.13 18.09 4.01
C ASP A 675 10.82 19.54 4.40
N ILE A 676 10.72 20.44 3.42
CA ILE A 676 10.15 21.78 3.55
C ILE A 676 9.10 22.00 2.47
N LEU A 677 7.96 22.56 2.86
CA LEU A 677 6.90 23.04 1.98
C LEU A 677 6.81 24.57 2.09
N VAL A 678 6.75 25.25 0.95
CA VAL A 678 6.34 26.66 0.86
C VAL A 678 4.94 26.66 0.25
N SER A 679 3.97 27.20 0.97
CA SER A 679 2.56 27.19 0.56
C SER A 679 1.97 28.60 0.63
N PRO A 680 1.99 29.34 -0.50
CA PRO A 680 1.22 30.57 -0.67
C PRO A 680 -0.30 30.30 -0.63
N ILE A 681 -1.04 31.13 0.08
CA ILE A 681 -2.51 31.09 0.14
C ILE A 681 -3.10 32.46 0.44
N THR A 682 -4.26 32.78 -0.13
CA THR A 682 -5.02 33.98 0.22
C THR A 682 -6.11 33.63 1.24
N ASP A 683 -6.26 34.44 2.28
CA ASP A 683 -7.36 34.31 3.24
C ASP A 683 -8.63 35.08 2.82
N GLU A 684 -9.71 34.93 3.57
CA GLU A 684 -11.00 35.62 3.32
C GLU A 684 -10.90 37.14 3.48
N GLY A 685 -9.83 37.65 4.11
CA GLY A 685 -9.52 39.07 4.24
C GLY A 685 -8.73 39.65 3.07
N GLU A 686 -8.55 38.90 1.97
CA GLU A 686 -7.75 39.28 0.81
C GLU A 686 -6.29 39.59 1.18
N VAL A 687 -5.70 38.81 2.10
CA VAL A 687 -4.27 38.86 2.43
C VAL A 687 -3.57 37.65 1.85
N LEU A 688 -2.50 37.89 1.08
CA LEU A 688 -1.60 36.84 0.60
C LEU A 688 -0.67 36.45 1.73
N ASN A 689 -0.80 35.22 2.22
CA ASN A 689 0.03 34.63 3.24
C ASN A 689 0.97 33.59 2.63
N ILE A 690 2.23 33.59 3.07
CA ILE A 690 3.19 32.55 2.74
C ILE A 690 3.45 31.74 4.00
N GLN A 691 2.98 30.50 3.99
CA GLN A 691 3.25 29.55 5.05
C GLN A 691 4.42 28.65 4.67
N VAL A 692 5.27 28.36 5.66
CA VAL A 692 6.37 27.41 5.53
C VAL A 692 6.18 26.30 6.54
N VAL A 693 6.16 25.07 6.06
CA VAL A 693 6.12 23.85 6.87
C VAL A 693 7.47 23.17 6.77
N SER A 694 8.03 22.72 7.90
CA SER A 694 9.28 21.95 7.92
C SER A 694 9.12 20.69 8.73
N ASP A 695 9.48 19.54 8.14
CA ASP A 695 9.60 18.26 8.85
C ASP A 695 11.03 18.02 9.36
N ARG A 696 11.94 18.99 9.16
CA ARG A 696 13.34 18.84 9.60
C ARG A 696 13.42 18.81 11.11
N LEU A 697 14.32 17.98 11.63
CA LEU A 697 14.57 17.85 13.08
C LEU A 697 15.41 18.99 13.68
N LYS A 698 15.88 19.92 12.85
CA LYS A 698 16.69 21.07 13.25
C LYS A 698 16.20 22.31 12.51
N SER A 699 16.08 23.42 13.24
CA SER A 699 15.78 24.71 12.65
C SER A 699 16.86 25.09 11.63
N CYS A 700 16.47 25.77 10.56
CA CYS A 700 17.40 26.30 9.58
C CYS A 700 17.03 27.75 9.23
N ASN A 701 17.96 28.45 8.57
CA ASN A 701 17.69 29.78 8.02
C ASN A 701 17.52 29.64 6.50
N GLY A 702 16.64 30.46 5.95
CA GLY A 702 16.40 30.52 4.51
C GLY A 702 16.17 31.94 4.01
N THR A 703 16.26 32.11 2.69
CA THR A 703 15.87 33.34 2.01
C THR A 703 14.60 33.06 1.22
N LEU A 704 13.50 33.66 1.65
CA LEU A 704 12.22 33.64 0.95
C LEU A 704 12.21 34.72 -0.14
N GLN A 705 11.74 34.34 -1.32
CA GLN A 705 11.49 35.19 -2.48
C GLN A 705 10.04 34.97 -2.91
N VAL A 706 9.26 36.03 -3.02
CA VAL A 706 7.86 35.97 -3.43
C VAL A 706 7.68 36.95 -4.56
N GLU A 707 7.28 36.46 -5.73
CA GLU A 707 7.09 37.27 -6.92
C GLU A 707 5.64 37.15 -7.39
N VAL A 708 4.99 38.28 -7.65
CA VAL A 708 3.73 38.33 -8.39
C VAL A 708 4.11 38.62 -9.84
N MET A 709 3.86 37.66 -10.72
CA MET A 709 4.32 37.72 -12.10
C MET A 709 3.13 37.62 -13.05
N LYS A 710 3.15 38.41 -14.13
CA LYS A 710 2.26 38.19 -15.26
C LYS A 710 2.63 36.89 -15.95
N LEU A 711 1.65 36.22 -16.55
CA LEU A 711 1.85 34.99 -17.33
C LEU A 711 2.76 35.19 -18.55
N THR A 712 2.99 36.44 -18.97
CA THR A 712 3.91 36.85 -20.04
C THR A 712 5.31 37.22 -19.55
N GLY A 713 5.58 37.16 -18.24
CA GLY A 713 6.91 37.32 -17.65
C GLY A 713 7.20 38.64 -16.93
N GLU A 714 6.35 39.66 -17.09
CA GLU A 714 6.52 40.92 -16.37
C GLU A 714 6.33 40.71 -14.85
N LYS A 715 7.30 41.14 -14.04
CA LYS A 715 7.19 41.12 -12.57
C LYS A 715 6.39 42.32 -12.10
N VAL A 716 5.21 42.08 -11.55
CA VAL A 716 4.34 43.10 -10.95
C VAL A 716 4.89 43.55 -9.60
N ASN A 717 5.28 42.59 -8.78
CA ASN A 717 5.83 42.84 -7.45
C ASN A 717 6.81 41.74 -7.03
N SER A 718 7.76 42.08 -6.14
CA SER A 718 8.77 41.14 -5.65
C SER A 718 9.16 41.46 -4.21
N TYR A 719 9.19 40.44 -3.38
CA TYR A 719 9.56 40.51 -1.98
C TYR A 719 10.70 39.54 -1.70
N LYS A 720 11.65 39.99 -0.89
CA LYS A 720 12.77 39.16 -0.42
C LYS A 720 12.93 39.32 1.08
N ARG A 721 12.99 38.21 1.81
CA ARG A 721 13.15 38.17 3.28
C ARG A 721 14.07 37.05 3.68
N ASN A 722 14.91 37.30 4.68
CA ASN A 722 15.60 36.22 5.40
C ASN A 722 14.70 35.78 6.55
N ILE A 723 14.49 34.48 6.66
CA ILE A 723 13.57 33.89 7.63
C ILE A 723 14.27 32.76 8.40
N LYS A 724 13.87 32.60 9.66
CA LYS A 724 14.18 31.41 10.45
C LYS A 724 13.03 30.42 10.26
N ILE A 725 13.36 29.16 10.04
CA ILE A 725 12.41 28.05 9.87
C ILE A 725 12.62 27.14 11.07
N ASP A 726 11.59 27.02 11.90
CA ASP A 726 11.67 26.18 13.09
C ASP A 726 11.55 24.69 12.74
N ALA A 727 12.21 23.84 13.53
CA ALA A 727 12.16 22.40 13.36
C ALA A 727 10.73 21.88 13.57
N ASN A 728 10.31 20.93 12.72
CA ASN A 728 9.03 20.22 12.86
C ASN A 728 7.83 21.14 13.15
N SER A 729 7.62 22.12 12.27
CA SER A 729 6.69 23.23 12.51
C SER A 729 5.97 23.68 11.24
N SER A 730 4.85 24.37 11.42
CA SER A 730 4.15 25.16 10.41
C SER A 730 4.05 26.62 10.89
N GLN A 731 4.41 27.57 10.05
CA GLN A 731 4.42 28.99 10.39
C GLN A 731 4.12 29.89 9.20
N THR A 732 3.36 30.96 9.43
CA THR A 732 3.25 32.07 8.47
C THR A 732 4.48 32.96 8.58
N VAL A 733 5.24 33.10 7.49
CA VAL A 733 6.54 33.80 7.47
C VAL A 733 6.51 35.15 6.74
N PHE A 734 5.48 35.38 5.94
CA PHE A 734 5.25 36.62 5.21
C PHE A 734 3.76 36.78 4.91
N SER A 735 3.27 38.01 5.04
CA SER A 735 1.90 38.39 4.71
C SER A 735 1.90 39.77 4.04
N VAL A 736 1.03 39.96 3.06
CA VAL A 736 0.84 41.25 2.38
C VAL A 736 -0.60 41.38 1.88
N PRO A 737 -1.26 42.55 2.03
CA PRO A 737 -2.57 42.76 1.42
C PRO A 737 -2.52 42.48 -0.09
N LEU A 738 -3.48 41.70 -0.61
CA LEU A 738 -3.45 41.26 -2.00
C LEU A 738 -3.48 42.44 -2.97
N GLY A 739 -4.25 43.49 -2.66
CA GLY A 739 -4.27 44.73 -3.46
C GLY A 739 -2.89 45.38 -3.61
N GLU A 740 -2.06 45.36 -2.56
CA GLU A 740 -0.67 45.85 -2.60
C GLU A 740 0.21 44.93 -3.45
N ALA A 741 0.05 43.62 -3.30
CA ALA A 741 0.78 42.63 -4.10
C ALA A 741 0.48 42.75 -5.60
N LEU A 742 -0.77 43.02 -5.97
CA LEU A 742 -1.25 43.09 -7.35
C LEU A 742 -0.99 44.42 -8.06
N LYS A 743 -0.86 45.54 -7.33
CA LYS A 743 -0.74 46.90 -7.92
C LYS A 743 -1.78 47.18 -9.02
N ASN A 744 -3.04 46.83 -8.76
CA ASN A 744 -4.17 46.93 -9.70
C ASN A 744 -4.07 46.04 -10.97
N THR A 745 -3.14 45.08 -11.01
CA THR A 745 -3.10 44.07 -12.08
C THR A 745 -4.23 43.06 -11.87
N PRO A 746 -5.01 42.69 -12.90
CA PRO A 746 -6.07 41.69 -12.78
C PRO A 746 -5.56 40.33 -12.27
N LYS A 747 -6.37 39.63 -11.47
CA LYS A 747 -6.00 38.35 -10.84
C LYS A 747 -5.79 37.25 -11.89
N GLU A 748 -6.56 37.30 -12.96
CA GLU A 748 -6.55 36.39 -14.10
C GLU A 748 -5.27 36.45 -14.96
N ASP A 749 -4.51 37.54 -14.88
CA ASP A 749 -3.30 37.76 -15.69
C ASP A 749 -2.01 37.37 -14.96
N VAL A 750 -2.09 37.02 -13.66
CA VAL A 750 -0.92 36.82 -12.79
C VAL A 750 -0.96 35.50 -12.03
N PHE A 751 0.20 35.11 -11.54
CA PHE A 751 0.37 34.05 -10.55
C PHE A 751 1.40 34.49 -9.50
N VAL A 752 1.33 33.85 -8.32
CA VAL A 752 2.31 34.03 -7.25
C VAL A 752 3.35 32.92 -7.37
N HIS A 753 4.62 33.29 -7.54
CA HIS A 753 5.76 32.39 -7.48
C HIS A 753 6.50 32.58 -6.15
N ALA A 754 6.41 31.59 -5.27
CA ALA A 754 7.12 31.60 -3.99
C ALA A 754 8.30 30.62 -4.02
N VAL A 755 9.50 31.11 -3.73
CA VAL A 755 10.74 30.32 -3.66
C VAL A 755 11.41 30.51 -2.31
N LEU A 756 11.75 29.41 -1.66
CA LEU A 756 12.55 29.39 -0.46
C LEU A 756 13.89 28.71 -0.75
N LEU A 757 14.97 29.44 -0.52
CA LEU A 757 16.33 28.93 -0.61
C LEU A 757 16.88 28.64 0.78
N THR A 758 17.29 27.40 1.04
CA THR A 758 17.92 27.01 2.31
C THR A 758 19.36 26.53 2.10
N ASP A 759 20.07 26.28 3.20
CA ASP A 759 21.40 25.67 3.18
C ASP A 759 22.40 26.44 2.30
N LYS A 760 22.35 27.77 2.39
CA LYS A 760 23.12 28.73 1.57
C LYS A 760 22.82 28.64 0.07
N GLY A 761 21.57 28.37 -0.29
CA GLY A 761 21.11 28.31 -1.67
C GLY A 761 21.30 26.96 -2.35
N LYS A 762 21.73 25.93 -1.61
CA LYS A 762 21.88 24.56 -2.14
C LYS A 762 20.53 23.89 -2.41
N ASN A 763 19.54 24.19 -1.57
CA ASN A 763 18.20 23.62 -1.67
C ASN A 763 17.21 24.73 -2.04
N SER A 764 16.38 24.46 -3.03
CA SER A 764 15.30 25.35 -3.48
C SER A 764 13.96 24.65 -3.36
N TYR A 765 12.98 25.32 -2.77
CA TYR A 765 11.60 24.89 -2.64
C TYR A 765 10.72 25.93 -3.30
N ALA A 766 9.94 25.54 -4.30
CA ALA A 766 9.14 26.47 -5.08
C ALA A 766 7.68 26.01 -5.14
N ASN A 767 6.77 26.98 -5.18
CA ASN A 767 5.35 26.74 -5.37
C ASN A 767 4.72 27.88 -6.17
N ASN A 768 3.85 27.51 -7.12
CA ASN A 768 3.06 28.44 -7.91
C ASN A 768 1.63 28.44 -7.36
N TYR A 769 1.06 29.62 -7.19
CA TYR A 769 -0.29 29.80 -6.71
C TYR A 769 -1.10 30.75 -7.59
N PHE A 770 -2.30 30.30 -7.92
CA PHE A 770 -3.25 30.99 -8.77
C PHE A 770 -4.34 31.60 -7.90
N LEU A 771 -4.73 32.83 -8.23
CA LEU A 771 -5.69 33.62 -7.44
C LEU A 771 -7.15 33.40 -7.87
N VAL A 772 -7.35 32.69 -8.97
CA VAL A 772 -8.63 32.38 -9.60
C VAL A 772 -8.62 30.94 -10.09
N LYS A 773 -9.79 30.43 -10.51
CA LYS A 773 -9.89 29.08 -11.06
C LYS A 773 -9.10 28.95 -12.35
N GLN A 774 -8.64 27.74 -12.66
CA GLN A 774 -7.76 27.50 -13.81
C GLN A 774 -8.38 27.96 -15.14
N LYS A 775 -9.71 27.86 -15.30
CA LYS A 775 -10.45 28.32 -16.48
C LYS A 775 -10.50 29.85 -16.65
N GLU A 776 -10.37 30.58 -15.55
CA GLU A 776 -10.41 32.05 -15.47
C GLU A 776 -9.03 32.66 -15.71
N VAL A 777 -7.95 31.90 -15.52
CA VAL A 777 -6.59 32.34 -15.83
C VAL A 777 -6.45 32.60 -17.34
N ASN A 778 -5.88 33.75 -17.70
CA ASN A 778 -5.62 34.16 -19.08
C ASN A 778 -4.32 33.55 -19.60
N TYR A 779 -4.24 32.21 -19.62
CA TYR A 779 -3.08 31.48 -20.12
C TYR A 779 -2.72 31.93 -21.55
N PRO A 780 -1.54 32.55 -21.75
CA PRO A 780 -1.05 32.87 -23.08
C PRO A 780 -0.65 31.58 -23.79
N LYS A 781 -0.67 31.61 -25.13
CA LYS A 781 -0.05 30.53 -25.89
C LYS A 781 1.45 30.49 -25.61
N ALA A 782 1.96 29.35 -25.20
CA ALA A 782 3.36 29.14 -24.88
C ALA A 782 4.08 28.42 -26.04
N ALA A 783 5.16 29.00 -26.56
CA ALA A 783 6.05 28.32 -27.49
C ALA A 783 7.11 27.54 -26.70
N ILE A 784 6.93 26.22 -26.60
CA ILE A 784 7.88 25.34 -25.91
C ILE A 784 8.91 24.82 -26.91
N THR A 785 10.18 25.03 -26.61
CA THR A 785 11.31 24.50 -27.38
C THR A 785 12.08 23.49 -26.55
N SER A 786 12.60 22.44 -27.19
CA SER A 786 13.32 21.35 -26.53
C SER A 786 14.70 21.13 -27.13
N SER A 787 15.73 20.98 -26.30
CA SER A 787 17.00 20.35 -26.68
C SER A 787 17.17 19.01 -25.97
N ILE A 788 17.91 18.08 -26.60
CA ILE A 788 18.01 16.68 -26.20
C ILE A 788 19.49 16.29 -26.15
N GLU A 789 19.95 15.85 -24.98
CA GLU A 789 21.31 15.37 -24.74
C GLU A 789 21.28 13.91 -24.27
N PRO A 790 22.05 12.98 -24.87
CA PRO A 790 22.14 11.62 -24.37
C PRO A 790 22.76 11.58 -22.97
N ILE A 791 22.20 10.75 -22.10
CA ILE A 791 22.75 10.43 -20.77
C ILE A 791 22.80 8.91 -20.60
N GLU A 792 23.39 8.45 -19.50
CA GLU A 792 23.32 7.03 -19.13
C GLU A 792 21.85 6.62 -18.89
N GLY A 793 21.40 5.59 -19.60
CA GLY A 793 20.03 5.06 -19.48
C GLY A 793 18.92 5.90 -20.13
N GLY A 794 19.25 6.93 -20.94
CA GLY A 794 18.23 7.70 -21.65
C GLY A 794 18.68 9.08 -22.16
N PHE A 795 17.87 10.11 -21.93
CA PHE A 795 18.09 11.47 -22.44
C PHE A 795 17.79 12.55 -21.39
N GLU A 796 18.59 13.62 -21.35
CA GLU A 796 18.22 14.89 -20.70
C GLU A 796 17.50 15.79 -21.71
N LEU A 797 16.28 16.17 -21.39
CA LEU A 797 15.50 17.18 -22.10
C LEU A 797 15.67 18.52 -21.42
N THR A 798 16.07 19.56 -22.14
CA THR A 798 15.96 20.95 -21.68
C THR A 798 14.81 21.62 -22.40
N LEU A 799 13.75 21.94 -21.67
CA LEU A 799 12.55 22.60 -22.18
C LEU A 799 12.57 24.08 -21.80
N ASN A 800 12.35 24.96 -22.77
CA ASN A 800 12.27 26.42 -22.57
C ASN A 800 10.93 26.93 -23.06
N SER A 801 10.39 27.96 -22.41
CA SER A 801 9.15 28.61 -22.83
C SER A 801 9.25 30.13 -22.81
N ASP A 802 8.65 30.80 -23.79
CA ASP A 802 8.58 32.25 -23.88
C ASP A 802 7.59 32.85 -22.86
N ASN A 803 6.44 32.17 -22.67
CA ASN A 803 5.41 32.51 -21.69
C ASN A 803 5.31 31.45 -20.58
N PHE A 804 4.41 31.65 -19.62
CA PHE A 804 4.13 30.66 -18.59
C PHE A 804 3.44 29.44 -19.22
N ALA A 805 4.08 28.28 -19.12
CA ALA A 805 3.50 27.02 -19.57
C ALA A 805 3.08 26.18 -18.36
N ARG A 806 1.77 26.01 -18.17
CA ARG A 806 1.20 25.24 -17.06
C ARG A 806 1.19 23.74 -17.39
N ALA A 807 1.56 22.92 -16.40
CA ALA A 807 1.41 21.46 -16.41
C ALA A 807 1.99 20.78 -17.66
N VAL A 808 3.18 21.20 -18.09
CA VAL A 808 3.89 20.64 -19.24
C VAL A 808 4.03 19.14 -19.09
N PHE A 809 3.49 18.40 -20.06
CA PHE A 809 3.46 16.94 -20.07
C PHE A 809 4.30 16.40 -21.23
N ILE A 810 5.29 15.59 -20.87
CA ILE A 810 6.18 14.88 -21.78
C ILE A 810 5.60 13.48 -22.02
N ILE A 811 5.39 13.13 -23.29
CA ILE A 811 4.80 11.87 -23.73
C ILE A 811 5.83 11.14 -24.61
N ILE A 812 6.07 9.86 -24.32
CA ILE A 812 6.96 8.95 -25.08
C ILE A 812 6.21 7.65 -25.39
N GLY A 813 5.28 7.67 -26.34
CA GLY A 813 4.57 6.49 -26.88
C GLY A 813 4.23 5.35 -25.90
N ASP A 814 4.08 4.14 -26.43
CA ASP A 814 3.87 2.93 -25.62
C ASP A 814 5.21 2.24 -25.33
N VAL A 815 6.05 2.88 -24.52
CA VAL A 815 7.32 2.31 -24.06
C VAL A 815 7.49 2.55 -22.56
N ASP A 816 8.02 1.55 -21.86
CA ASP A 816 8.40 1.69 -20.46
C ASP A 816 9.46 2.78 -20.32
N SER A 817 9.03 3.92 -19.80
CA SER A 817 9.85 5.11 -19.62
C SER A 817 9.58 5.70 -18.24
N SER A 818 10.60 6.28 -17.62
CA SER A 818 10.45 7.01 -16.37
C SER A 818 11.02 8.42 -16.49
N PHE A 819 10.44 9.35 -15.73
CA PHE A 819 10.73 10.77 -15.84
C PHE A 819 11.19 11.30 -14.50
N SER A 820 12.31 12.02 -14.50
CA SER A 820 12.79 12.73 -13.32
C SER A 820 11.85 13.86 -12.89
N ASP A 821 11.04 14.46 -13.79
CA ASP A 821 9.86 15.29 -13.49
C ASP A 821 8.91 15.26 -14.70
N ASN A 822 7.62 15.46 -14.45
CA ASN A 822 6.59 15.60 -15.48
C ASN A 822 5.42 16.44 -14.92
N TYR A 823 4.50 16.89 -15.77
CA TYR A 823 3.39 17.77 -15.39
C TYR A 823 3.83 19.07 -14.67
N PHE A 824 5.02 19.58 -14.96
CA PHE A 824 5.58 20.76 -14.27
C PHE A 824 5.26 22.06 -14.98
N ASP A 825 5.43 23.18 -14.29
CA ASP A 825 5.30 24.49 -14.90
C ASP A 825 6.66 24.99 -15.39
N ILE A 826 6.66 25.70 -16.52
CA ILE A 826 7.83 26.47 -16.99
C ILE A 826 7.49 27.96 -16.84
N LEU A 827 8.32 28.68 -16.10
CA LEU A 827 8.18 30.13 -15.93
C LEU A 827 8.46 30.86 -17.26
N PRO A 828 7.92 32.07 -17.50
CA PRO A 828 8.20 32.85 -18.70
C PRO A 828 9.70 33.13 -18.87
N GLY A 829 10.27 32.82 -20.04
CA GLY A 829 11.70 32.89 -20.30
C GLY A 829 12.55 31.89 -19.51
N GLY A 830 11.91 30.96 -18.81
CA GLY A 830 12.54 29.96 -17.96
C GLY A 830 12.89 28.67 -18.71
N SER A 831 13.61 27.80 -17.99
CA SER A 831 14.07 26.51 -18.49
C SER A 831 13.90 25.42 -17.43
N VAL A 832 13.47 24.24 -17.84
CA VAL A 832 13.37 23.04 -16.98
C VAL A 832 14.12 21.90 -17.65
N LYS A 833 14.95 21.21 -16.85
CA LYS A 833 15.67 20.01 -17.27
C LYS A 833 14.98 18.76 -16.74
N VAL A 834 14.80 17.77 -17.61
CA VAL A 834 14.17 16.49 -17.27
C VAL A 834 14.98 15.35 -17.87
N ASN A 835 15.50 14.49 -17.01
CA ASN A 835 15.99 13.17 -17.41
C ASN A 835 14.79 12.27 -17.71
N VAL A 836 14.83 11.64 -18.88
CA VAL A 836 13.91 10.61 -19.35
C VAL A 836 14.69 9.32 -19.52
N TYR A 837 14.38 8.32 -18.69
CA TYR A 837 15.02 7.01 -18.74
C TYR A 837 14.19 6.07 -19.59
N THR A 838 14.82 5.47 -20.61
CA THR A 838 14.17 4.64 -21.62
C THR A 838 15.22 3.87 -22.41
N ASP A 839 14.85 2.68 -22.90
CA ASP A 839 15.69 1.88 -23.79
C ASP A 839 15.59 2.29 -25.27
N LEU A 840 14.81 3.33 -25.59
CA LEU A 840 14.66 3.81 -26.95
C LEU A 840 15.96 4.38 -27.53
N PRO A 841 16.35 3.99 -28.75
CA PRO A 841 17.45 4.65 -29.45
C PRO A 841 17.06 6.09 -29.81
N GLN A 842 18.04 7.00 -29.83
CA GLN A 842 17.80 8.44 -29.98
C GLN A 842 16.90 8.84 -31.17
N PRO A 843 17.03 8.24 -32.38
CA PRO A 843 16.12 8.57 -33.49
C PRO A 843 14.66 8.19 -33.21
N ALA A 844 14.42 7.07 -32.53
CA ALA A 844 13.08 6.64 -32.16
C ALA A 844 12.51 7.52 -31.04
N PHE A 845 13.34 7.84 -30.03
CA PHE A 845 12.97 8.78 -28.97
C PHE A 845 12.54 10.14 -29.54
N LYS A 846 13.36 10.74 -30.43
CA LYS A 846 13.04 12.01 -31.09
C LYS A 846 11.74 11.97 -31.89
N LYS A 847 11.42 10.83 -32.50
CA LYS A 847 10.20 10.66 -33.29
C LYS A 847 8.96 10.53 -32.41
N GLN A 848 9.09 9.93 -31.22
CA GLN A 848 7.98 9.67 -30.30
C GLN A 848 7.75 10.79 -29.28
N LEU A 849 8.75 11.66 -29.06
CA LEU A 849 8.66 12.77 -28.13
C LEU A 849 7.55 13.75 -28.53
N LYS A 850 6.53 13.86 -27.68
CA LYS A 850 5.52 14.91 -27.71
C LYS A 850 5.58 15.69 -26.39
N VAL A 851 5.50 17.01 -26.49
CA VAL A 851 5.46 17.92 -25.35
C VAL A 851 4.23 18.80 -25.53
N ILE A 852 3.33 18.77 -24.55
CA ILE A 852 2.11 19.59 -24.52
C ILE A 852 2.03 20.37 -23.22
N SER A 853 1.21 21.42 -23.21
CA SER A 853 0.87 22.21 -22.03
C SER A 853 -0.62 22.43 -21.93
N LEU A 854 -1.09 22.93 -20.78
CA LEU A 854 -2.53 23.12 -20.55
C LEU A 854 -3.20 23.98 -21.63
N SER A 855 -2.53 25.02 -22.14
CA SER A 855 -3.07 25.92 -23.16
C SER A 855 -3.21 25.29 -24.56
N ASP A 856 -2.61 24.13 -24.79
CA ASP A 856 -2.69 23.42 -26.08
C ASP A 856 -3.96 22.56 -26.17
N GLU A 857 -4.64 22.30 -25.05
CA GLU A 857 -5.60 21.21 -24.90
C GLU A 857 -7.08 21.64 -24.81
N TYR A 858 -7.38 22.94 -24.91
CA TYR A 858 -8.75 23.49 -24.92
C TYR A 858 -9.00 24.55 -26.00
#